data_AF-A0A222SFP5-F1
#
_entry.id   AF-A0A222SFP5-F1
#
_cell.length_a   1.000
_cell.length_b   1.000
_cell.length_c   1.000
_cell.angle_alpha   90.00
_cell.angle_beta   90.00
_cell.angle_gamma   90.00
#
_symmetry.space_group_name_H-M   'P 1'
#
loop_
_entity.id
_entity.type
_entity.pdbx_description
1 polymer ?
#
loop_
_entity_poly.entity_id
_entity_poly.type
_entity_poly.pdbx_seq_one_letter_code
_entity_poly.pdbx_strand_id
1 'polypeptide(L)'
;MPKKNKDVHSILGKRLGILRTQRKLTLTGLAEKSGISKGALSVLEDGRGNPTISTIWRLADALEIPFGELATFDDNKNSLQLEDQGISVQLIEQSNNKPLVETYLMKLAPHCTREAEPHSPGVIEKVMILKGGLLTGNYDAPKKIFSGESCEFTGDRVHLYKSLEEPVTAIISVMYPDEKHEVDSFTKYRNIVEEHDKDGLIEFINRHIIEVINGVKAYRLIFNSSSKEHNIYPHIEKGLFEIRNSDFSFPLHVFLRQRSRETDVFLLPRFHSGQLMDSCFLHDLYHEKANTNNSDSSQNAKKTKKRNEEFLYEQAKSDSLTISTLAAEALTLRGVPSIPISMRDSDVSRTDFEKATDERSFEDRINVSNYDNYELLHPGYARQAPAMAQMINSHYKKPPEQILDIGTGPGHPLFMLLEFFPDSKAVAVDPSPASCECLKQNINGKRISLIREDFLRLSKENISPVITSVGASHHFNTAFFFQKAKSLLQDDGLLIVADEFVPHFSCQEERNLGLIRHHVMYMLDVMTHVSSRKITGICNDEANLIESMEKELPVMVFEATTGRHESAVRRARRLLQSIHSLHPPKKPGHQHVKFYHFMVLELEALVAGIDYEVEQKTYPENVVFLADFAGLKLQEHKRVYPTIGYSPMDGGTHVFAFSKRK
;
A
#
# COMPACT_ATOMS: atom_id res chain seq x y z
N MET A 1 -5.29 44.95 9.28
CA MET A 1 -4.56 43.77 9.79
C MET A 1 -4.73 42.55 8.86
N PRO A 2 -4.01 42.42 7.73
CA PRO A 2 -4.05 41.20 6.90
C PRO A 2 -2.74 40.36 6.90
N LYS A 3 -1.65 40.83 7.52
CA LYS A 3 -0.34 40.12 7.49
C LYS A 3 -0.25 38.91 8.43
N LYS A 4 -1.00 38.87 9.53
CA LYS A 4 -0.88 37.83 10.57
C LYS A 4 -1.51 36.48 10.16
N ASN A 5 -2.68 36.49 9.49
CA ASN A 5 -3.33 35.25 9.02
C ASN A 5 -2.59 34.57 7.86
N LYS A 6 -1.99 35.32 6.93
CA LYS A 6 -1.19 34.73 5.84
C LYS A 6 0.02 33.95 6.35
N ASP A 7 0.62 34.40 7.45
CA ASP A 7 1.77 33.74 8.06
C ASP A 7 1.35 32.40 8.69
N VAL A 8 0.21 32.39 9.39
CA VAL A 8 -0.36 31.21 10.04
C VAL A 8 -0.73 30.10 9.05
N HIS A 9 -1.43 30.42 7.95
CA HIS A 9 -1.78 29.40 6.94
C HIS A 9 -0.57 28.87 6.19
N SER A 10 0.44 29.72 5.93
CA SER A 10 1.71 29.31 5.33
C SER A 10 2.49 28.34 6.22
N ILE A 11 2.52 28.62 7.52
CA ILE A 11 3.16 27.77 8.52
C ILE A 11 2.43 26.42 8.66
N LEU A 12 1.08 26.42 8.71
CA LEU A 12 0.27 25.21 8.70
C LEU A 12 0.49 24.37 7.43
N GLY A 13 0.47 25.01 6.25
CA GLY A 13 0.72 24.34 4.98
C GLY A 13 2.10 23.67 4.91
N LYS A 14 3.15 24.36 5.36
CA LYS A 14 4.49 23.79 5.46
C LYS A 14 4.55 22.60 6.42
N ARG A 15 3.91 22.71 7.59
CA ARG A 15 3.89 21.62 8.57
C ARG A 15 3.10 20.42 8.06
N LEU A 16 1.98 20.65 7.38
CA LEU A 16 1.23 19.61 6.69
C LEU A 16 2.12 18.87 5.69
N GLY A 17 2.84 19.60 4.84
CA GLY A 17 3.81 19.01 3.90
C GLY A 17 4.92 18.22 4.59
N ILE A 18 5.46 18.72 5.71
CA ILE A 18 6.47 18.01 6.52
C ILE A 18 5.89 16.72 7.10
N LEU A 19 4.73 16.77 7.76
CA LEU A 19 4.11 15.60 8.39
C LEU A 19 3.68 14.58 7.34
N ARG A 20 3.10 15.01 6.22
CA ARG A 20 2.75 14.14 5.09
C ARG A 20 3.98 13.44 4.52
N THR A 21 5.06 14.17 4.29
CA THR A 21 6.30 13.58 3.75
C THR A 21 7.02 12.68 4.77
N GLN A 22 6.98 13.01 6.06
CA GLN A 22 7.46 12.15 7.16
C GLN A 22 6.67 10.84 7.24
N ARG A 23 5.34 10.92 7.07
CA ARG A 23 4.46 9.75 6.99
C ARG A 23 4.54 9.03 5.66
N LYS A 24 5.37 9.49 4.72
CA LYS A 24 5.47 8.93 3.37
C LYS A 24 4.07 8.77 2.79
N LEU A 25 3.30 9.86 2.72
CA LEU A 25 2.04 9.93 1.97
C LEU A 25 2.22 10.82 0.72
N THR A 26 1.66 10.41 -0.42
CA THR A 26 1.61 11.30 -1.60
C THR A 26 0.47 12.28 -1.39
N LEU A 27 0.38 13.33 -2.20
CA LEU A 27 -0.80 14.21 -2.15
C LEU A 27 -2.07 13.42 -2.46
N THR A 28 -2.01 12.52 -3.45
CA THR A 28 -3.09 11.59 -3.78
C THR A 28 -3.38 10.62 -2.62
N GLY A 29 -2.37 10.02 -1.98
CA GLY A 29 -2.56 9.14 -0.83
C GLY A 29 -3.20 9.84 0.38
N LEU A 30 -2.80 11.09 0.66
CA LEU A 30 -3.44 11.90 1.69
C LEU A 30 -4.86 12.32 1.27
N ALA A 31 -5.12 12.59 -0.01
CA ALA A 31 -6.47 12.89 -0.52
C ALA A 31 -7.42 11.72 -0.29
N GLU A 32 -6.98 10.51 -0.61
CA GLU A 32 -7.76 9.30 -0.39
C GLU A 32 -8.04 9.01 1.09
N LYS A 33 -7.06 9.26 1.98
CA LYS A 33 -7.21 9.06 3.42
C LYS A 33 -8.08 10.14 4.09
N SER A 34 -7.83 11.41 3.79
CA SER A 34 -8.54 12.56 4.38
C SER A 34 -9.88 12.86 3.70
N GLY A 35 -10.06 12.33 2.49
CA GLY A 35 -11.17 12.66 1.61
C GLY A 35 -11.13 14.09 1.05
N ILE A 36 -10.08 14.86 1.31
CA ILE A 36 -9.94 16.22 0.77
C ILE A 36 -9.40 16.10 -0.64
N SER A 37 -9.97 16.85 -1.60
CA SER A 37 -9.49 16.77 -2.97
C SER A 37 -8.01 17.13 -3.05
N LYS A 38 -7.28 16.40 -3.89
CA LYS A 38 -5.86 16.63 -4.18
C LYS A 38 -5.54 18.11 -4.50
N GLY A 39 -6.40 18.75 -5.31
CA GLY A 39 -6.26 20.17 -5.63
C GLY A 39 -6.36 21.08 -4.40
N ALA A 40 -7.28 20.78 -3.48
CA ALA A 40 -7.40 21.51 -2.22
C ALA A 40 -6.20 21.26 -1.29
N LEU A 41 -5.70 20.02 -1.21
CA LEU A 41 -4.48 19.70 -0.45
C LEU A 41 -3.24 20.45 -0.96
N SER A 42 -3.06 20.51 -2.28
CA SER A 42 -1.96 21.26 -2.89
C SER A 42 -2.04 22.76 -2.55
N VAL A 43 -3.23 23.36 -2.62
CA VAL A 43 -3.45 24.77 -2.24
C VAL A 43 -3.19 25.00 -0.74
N LEU A 44 -3.52 24.03 0.11
CA LEU A 44 -3.24 24.07 1.54
C LEU A 44 -1.74 23.99 1.85
N GLU A 45 -1.00 23.05 1.23
CA GLU A 45 0.45 22.91 1.44
C GLU A 45 1.24 24.13 0.95
N ASP A 46 0.77 24.78 -0.13
CA ASP A 46 1.32 26.05 -0.62
C ASP A 46 1.07 27.24 0.32
N GLY A 47 0.32 27.05 1.41
CA GLY A 47 -0.03 28.12 2.34
C GLY A 47 -1.06 29.12 1.80
N ARG A 48 -1.72 28.77 0.69
CA ARG A 48 -2.68 29.63 -0.01
C ARG A 48 -4.12 29.31 0.39
N GLY A 49 -4.37 28.15 0.96
CA GLY A 49 -5.69 27.73 1.45
C GLY A 49 -6.01 28.29 2.85
N ASN A 50 -7.30 28.42 3.14
CA ASN A 50 -7.83 28.77 4.46
C ASN A 50 -8.64 27.58 4.99
N PRO A 51 -7.99 26.57 5.62
CA PRO A 51 -8.69 25.39 6.10
C PRO A 51 -9.59 25.73 7.28
N THR A 52 -10.78 25.13 7.32
CA THR A 52 -11.66 25.19 8.50
C THR A 52 -11.05 24.38 9.65
N ILE A 53 -11.55 24.56 10.87
CA ILE A 53 -11.18 23.72 12.01
C ILE A 53 -11.44 22.23 11.67
N SER A 54 -12.54 21.93 10.98
CA SER A 54 -12.89 20.57 10.53
C SER A 54 -11.85 19.99 9.58
N THR A 55 -11.40 20.79 8.62
CA THR A 55 -10.36 20.38 7.66
C THR A 55 -9.07 19.98 8.37
N ILE A 56 -8.65 20.71 9.40
CA ILE A 56 -7.42 20.41 10.14
C ILE A 56 -7.57 19.12 10.95
N TRP A 57 -8.72 18.89 11.59
CA TRP A 57 -9.01 17.62 12.27
C TRP A 57 -8.96 16.43 11.31
N ARG A 58 -9.61 16.53 10.14
CA ARG A 58 -9.58 15.49 9.10
C ARG A 58 -8.16 15.15 8.64
N LEU A 59 -7.31 16.16 8.50
CA LEU A 59 -5.90 15.98 8.15
C LEU A 59 -5.11 15.30 9.27
N ALA A 60 -5.35 15.68 10.53
CA ALA A 60 -4.71 15.05 11.69
C ALA A 60 -5.11 13.57 11.83
N ASP A 61 -6.40 13.25 11.70
CA ASP A 61 -6.91 11.88 11.70
C ASP A 61 -6.33 11.07 10.54
N ALA A 62 -6.31 11.62 9.31
CA ALA A 62 -5.74 10.95 8.13
C ALA A 62 -4.23 10.71 8.23
N LEU A 63 -3.53 11.58 8.97
CA LEU A 63 -2.12 11.45 9.31
C LEU A 63 -1.89 10.59 10.56
N GLU A 64 -2.95 10.09 11.21
CA GLU A 64 -2.90 9.37 12.49
C GLU A 64 -2.03 10.10 13.54
N ILE A 65 -2.26 11.41 13.69
CA ILE A 65 -1.61 12.27 14.68
C ILE A 65 -2.66 13.02 15.51
N PRO A 66 -2.34 13.43 16.75
CA PRO A 66 -3.18 14.34 17.51
C PRO A 66 -3.31 15.68 16.79
N PHE A 67 -4.45 16.35 16.95
CA PHE A 67 -4.69 17.66 16.35
C PHE A 67 -3.62 18.68 16.73
N GLY A 68 -3.19 18.70 17.99
CA GLY A 68 -2.14 19.59 18.47
C GLY A 68 -0.81 19.40 17.76
N GLU A 69 -0.51 18.20 17.28
CA GLU A 69 0.69 17.91 16.51
C GLU A 69 0.64 18.58 15.13
N LEU A 70 -0.53 18.76 14.52
CA LEU A 70 -0.67 19.53 13.27
C LEU A 70 -0.81 21.04 13.53
N ALA A 71 -1.41 21.43 14.66
CA ALA A 71 -1.80 22.80 14.98
C ALA A 71 -0.80 23.60 15.85
N THR A 72 0.35 23.04 16.21
CA THR A 72 1.39 23.72 17.02
C THR A 72 2.65 23.96 16.18
N PHE A 73 3.35 25.08 16.35
CA PHE A 73 4.44 25.45 15.41
C PHE A 73 5.76 25.88 16.06
N ASP A 74 5.89 25.78 17.39
CA ASP A 74 7.13 26.13 18.09
C ASP A 74 7.27 25.34 19.40
N ASP A 75 8.51 25.03 19.83
CA ASP A 75 8.80 24.32 21.10
C ASP A 75 8.30 25.07 22.34
N ASN A 76 7.95 26.35 22.17
CA ASN A 76 7.37 27.22 23.20
C ASN A 76 5.84 27.08 23.38
N LYS A 77 5.19 26.05 22.83
CA LYS A 77 3.73 25.77 23.02
C LYS A 77 2.80 26.93 22.61
N ASN A 78 3.18 27.76 21.65
CA ASN A 78 2.23 28.73 21.06
C ASN A 78 1.27 27.98 20.15
N SER A 79 0.12 27.58 20.70
CA SER A 79 -0.96 26.95 19.96
C SER A 79 -1.64 27.92 19.00
N LEU A 80 -2.03 27.44 17.82
CA LEU A 80 -2.89 28.22 16.93
C LEU A 80 -4.22 28.50 17.63
N GLN A 81 -4.61 29.78 17.71
CA GLN A 81 -6.00 30.16 17.91
C GLN A 81 -6.67 30.13 16.53
N LEU A 82 -7.47 29.10 16.28
CA LEU A 82 -8.26 29.00 15.07
C LEU A 82 -9.59 29.69 15.29
N GLU A 83 -9.97 30.57 14.37
CA GLU A 83 -11.25 31.26 14.39
C GLU A 83 -12.05 30.89 13.16
N ASP A 84 -13.29 30.43 13.37
CA ASP A 84 -14.22 30.09 12.32
C ASP A 84 -15.63 30.50 12.75
N GLN A 85 -16.29 31.35 11.96
CA GLN A 85 -17.70 31.76 12.13
C GLN A 85 -18.12 32.13 13.57
N GLY A 86 -17.29 32.91 14.28
CA GLY A 86 -17.57 33.36 15.65
C GLY A 86 -17.23 32.34 16.74
N ILE A 87 -16.57 31.24 16.39
CA ILE A 87 -16.02 30.24 17.30
C ILE A 87 -14.49 30.36 17.26
N SER A 88 -13.84 30.41 18.42
CA SER A 88 -12.39 30.33 18.53
C SER A 88 -11.98 29.10 19.33
N VAL A 89 -11.02 28.32 18.82
CA VAL A 89 -10.43 27.17 19.54
C VAL A 89 -8.94 27.37 19.67
N GLN A 90 -8.43 27.19 20.88
CA GLN A 90 -7.00 27.29 21.20
C GLN A 90 -6.58 26.11 22.06
N LEU A 91 -5.54 25.36 21.66
CA LEU A 91 -4.96 24.31 22.50
C LEU A 91 -4.26 24.93 23.71
N ILE A 92 -4.67 24.59 24.93
CA ILE A 92 -4.07 25.09 26.18
C ILE A 92 -2.97 24.15 26.67
N GLU A 93 -3.24 22.85 26.62
CA GLU A 93 -2.38 21.83 27.21
C GLU A 93 -2.50 20.52 26.43
N GLN A 94 -1.39 19.80 26.33
CA GLN A 94 -1.33 18.43 25.83
C GLN A 94 -0.55 17.60 26.86
N SER A 95 -1.15 16.51 27.31
CA SER A 95 -0.47 15.58 28.21
C SER A 95 0.56 14.74 27.44
N ASN A 96 1.68 14.40 28.07
CA ASN A 96 2.64 13.45 27.47
C ASN A 96 2.41 11.98 27.93
N ASN A 97 1.32 11.73 28.66
CA ASN A 97 0.99 10.42 29.22
C ASN A 97 -0.13 9.75 28.41
N LYS A 98 -0.31 8.45 28.65
CA LYS A 98 -1.37 7.62 28.10
C LYS A 98 -2.50 7.44 29.14
N PRO A 99 -3.80 7.61 28.79
CA PRO A 99 -4.31 8.08 27.50
C PRO A 99 -3.88 9.54 27.23
N LEU A 100 -3.68 9.86 25.95
CA LEU A 100 -3.33 11.22 25.52
C LEU A 100 -4.54 12.13 25.74
N VAL A 101 -4.34 13.25 26.43
CA VAL A 101 -5.36 14.27 26.66
C VAL A 101 -4.90 15.60 26.06
N GLU A 102 -5.73 16.15 25.19
CA GLU A 102 -5.58 17.53 24.68
C GLU A 102 -6.68 18.40 25.27
N THR A 103 -6.31 19.54 25.83
CA THR A 103 -7.23 20.48 26.47
C THR A 103 -7.26 21.78 25.70
N TYR A 104 -8.46 22.23 25.33
CA TYR A 104 -8.72 23.37 24.48
C TYR A 104 -9.53 24.45 25.21
N LEU A 105 -9.21 25.72 24.95
CA LEU A 105 -10.07 26.86 25.26
C LEU A 105 -10.95 27.11 24.04
N MET A 106 -12.26 26.91 24.18
CA MET A 106 -13.23 27.28 23.17
C MET A 106 -13.99 28.54 23.60
N LYS A 107 -14.15 29.49 22.68
CA LYS A 107 -15.07 30.62 22.83
C LYS A 107 -16.07 30.59 21.70
N LEU A 108 -17.34 30.84 22.01
CA LEU A 108 -18.42 30.95 21.03
C LEU A 108 -19.10 32.31 21.21
N ALA A 109 -19.28 33.06 20.13
CA ALA A 109 -20.15 34.23 20.12
C ALA A 109 -21.62 33.81 20.35
N PRO A 110 -22.53 34.74 20.73
CA PRO A 110 -23.95 34.45 20.86
C PRO A 110 -24.54 33.82 19.60
N HIS A 111 -25.48 32.90 19.79
CA HIS A 111 -26.22 32.21 18.73
C HIS A 111 -25.37 31.43 17.71
N CYS A 112 -24.08 31.19 18.00
CA CYS A 112 -23.23 30.34 17.20
C CYS A 112 -23.55 28.86 17.44
N THR A 113 -23.52 28.08 16.38
CA THR A 113 -23.63 26.62 16.44
C THR A 113 -22.47 26.03 15.67
N ARG A 114 -21.74 25.11 16.31
CA ARG A 114 -20.75 24.24 15.69
C ARG A 114 -21.26 22.81 15.76
N GLU A 115 -21.38 22.16 14.62
CA GLU A 115 -21.52 20.71 14.55
C GLU A 115 -20.13 20.15 14.25
N ALA A 116 -19.69 19.20 15.07
CA ALA A 116 -18.36 18.63 14.99
C ALA A 116 -18.42 17.18 14.51
N GLU A 117 -17.45 16.81 13.68
CA GLU A 117 -17.36 15.47 13.12
C GLU A 117 -17.00 14.44 14.19
N PRO A 118 -17.41 13.17 14.03
CA PRO A 118 -16.86 12.07 14.79
C PRO A 118 -15.33 12.13 14.75
N HIS A 119 -14.70 12.22 15.91
CA HIS A 119 -13.28 11.98 16.06
C HIS A 119 -12.97 10.50 15.84
N SER A 120 -11.67 10.16 15.86
CA SER A 120 -11.21 8.78 15.83
C SER A 120 -11.95 7.90 16.86
N PRO A 121 -12.24 6.62 16.55
CA PRO A 121 -12.93 5.68 17.42
C PRO A 121 -12.47 5.70 18.88
N GLY A 122 -13.44 5.74 19.81
CA GLY A 122 -13.17 5.69 21.25
C GLY A 122 -12.69 7.00 21.88
N VAL A 123 -12.56 8.09 21.11
CA VAL A 123 -12.30 9.42 21.66
C VAL A 123 -13.44 9.82 22.59
N ILE A 124 -13.11 10.31 23.78
CA ILE A 124 -14.06 10.86 24.74
C ILE A 124 -13.81 12.35 24.87
N GLU A 125 -14.88 13.13 24.83
CA GLU A 125 -14.82 14.56 25.05
C GLU A 125 -15.48 14.95 26.36
N LYS A 126 -14.82 15.83 27.08
CA LYS A 126 -15.33 16.45 28.29
C LYS A 126 -15.34 17.96 28.14
N VAL A 127 -16.53 18.55 28.18
CA VAL A 127 -16.77 19.98 28.03
C VAL A 127 -17.10 20.57 29.40
N MET A 128 -16.38 21.59 29.83
CA MET A 128 -16.63 22.35 31.06
C MET A 128 -16.88 23.82 30.74
N ILE A 129 -17.96 24.40 31.25
CA ILE A 129 -18.30 25.80 30.98
C ILE A 129 -17.65 26.71 32.01
N LEU A 130 -16.84 27.66 31.55
CA LEU A 130 -16.29 28.72 32.38
C LEU A 130 -17.28 29.90 32.47
N LYS A 131 -17.87 30.29 31.34
CA LYS A 131 -18.78 31.44 31.25
C LYS A 131 -19.91 31.15 30.26
N GLY A 132 -21.15 31.52 30.61
CA GLY A 132 -22.32 31.46 29.73
C GLY A 132 -23.08 30.12 29.82
N GLY A 133 -23.82 29.79 28.76
CA GLY A 133 -24.58 28.54 28.65
C GLY A 133 -24.48 27.92 27.27
N LEU A 134 -24.23 26.61 27.23
CA LEU A 134 -23.97 25.85 26.02
C LEU A 134 -24.91 24.65 25.94
N LEU A 135 -25.51 24.43 24.79
CA LEU A 135 -26.10 23.15 24.45
C LEU A 135 -25.01 22.29 23.78
N THR A 136 -24.66 21.14 24.36
CA THR A 136 -23.56 20.30 23.87
C THR A 136 -23.73 18.80 24.18
N GLY A 137 -22.99 17.95 23.48
CA GLY A 137 -23.08 16.50 23.52
C GLY A 137 -23.42 15.90 22.16
N ASN A 138 -23.63 14.58 22.11
CA ASN A 138 -24.02 13.88 20.90
C ASN A 138 -25.28 14.49 20.30
N TYR A 139 -25.31 14.61 18.98
CA TYR A 139 -26.32 15.38 18.26
C TYR A 139 -27.76 14.92 18.51
N ASP A 140 -27.94 13.62 18.75
CA ASP A 140 -29.22 12.98 19.04
C ASP A 140 -29.74 13.23 20.45
N ALA A 141 -28.87 13.57 21.40
CA ALA A 141 -29.22 13.79 22.80
C ALA A 141 -28.36 14.89 23.47
N PRO A 142 -28.40 16.14 22.96
CA PRO A 142 -27.57 17.20 23.51
C PRO A 142 -28.09 17.66 24.88
N LYS A 143 -27.17 18.00 25.77
CA LYS A 143 -27.45 18.52 27.12
C LYS A 143 -27.14 19.99 27.20
N LYS A 144 -28.02 20.74 27.86
CA LYS A 144 -27.78 22.15 28.16
C LYS A 144 -27.00 22.22 29.48
N ILE A 145 -25.84 22.87 29.44
CA ILE A 145 -24.94 23.06 30.56
C ILE A 145 -24.57 24.54 30.72
N PHE A 146 -24.30 24.96 31.95
CA PHE A 146 -24.02 26.34 32.34
C PHE A 146 -22.68 26.47 33.07
N SER A 147 -22.24 27.71 33.32
CA SER A 147 -21.05 28.02 34.12
C SER A 147 -20.89 27.13 35.35
N GLY A 148 -19.72 26.48 35.46
CA GLY A 148 -19.37 25.57 36.55
C GLY A 148 -19.77 24.11 36.30
N GLU A 149 -20.61 23.84 35.30
CA GLU A 149 -21.02 22.48 34.94
C GLU A 149 -20.09 21.87 33.89
N SER A 150 -20.12 20.53 33.81
CA SER A 150 -19.42 19.78 32.76
C SER A 150 -20.29 18.65 32.21
N CYS A 151 -20.04 18.29 30.96
CA CYS A 151 -20.65 17.17 30.28
C CYS A 151 -19.55 16.31 29.66
N GLU A 152 -19.69 15.00 29.74
CA GLU A 152 -18.82 14.03 29.09
C GLU A 152 -19.64 13.20 28.10
N PHE A 153 -19.07 12.97 26.93
CA PHE A 153 -19.71 12.20 25.86
C PHE A 153 -18.67 11.58 24.91
N THR A 154 -19.11 10.63 24.10
CA THR A 154 -18.27 9.97 23.11
C THR A 154 -18.02 10.90 21.92
N GLY A 155 -16.78 11.34 21.73
CA GLY A 155 -16.36 12.22 20.64
C GLY A 155 -16.29 11.52 19.27
N ASP A 156 -16.30 10.18 19.24
CA ASP A 156 -16.37 9.35 18.02
C ASP A 156 -17.77 9.30 17.37
N ARG A 157 -18.64 10.25 17.72
CA ARG A 157 -19.97 10.46 17.15
C ARG A 157 -20.16 11.94 16.86
N VAL A 158 -21.09 12.26 15.95
CA VAL A 158 -21.46 13.64 15.65
C VAL A 158 -21.94 14.31 16.93
N HIS A 159 -21.33 15.43 17.27
CA HIS A 159 -21.63 16.17 18.50
C HIS A 159 -21.69 17.67 18.21
N LEU A 160 -22.36 18.43 19.08
CA LEU A 160 -22.65 19.84 18.82
C LEU A 160 -22.18 20.77 19.94
N TYR A 161 -21.94 22.02 19.59
CA TYR A 161 -21.66 23.14 20.47
C TYR A 161 -22.54 24.31 20.05
N LYS A 162 -23.61 24.59 20.79
CA LYS A 162 -24.52 25.69 20.48
C LYS A 162 -24.60 26.67 21.64
N SER A 163 -24.11 27.88 21.41
CA SER A 163 -24.32 28.99 22.34
C SER A 163 -25.74 29.51 22.24
N LEU A 164 -26.24 30.07 23.35
CA LEU A 164 -27.56 30.67 23.42
C LEU A 164 -27.45 32.18 23.22
N GLU A 165 -28.02 32.99 24.11
CA GLU A 165 -28.08 34.45 23.99
C GLU A 165 -26.77 35.14 24.41
N GLU A 166 -25.94 34.47 25.20
CA GLU A 166 -24.69 35.03 25.72
C GLU A 166 -23.46 34.35 25.10
N PRO A 167 -22.31 35.06 25.01
CA PRO A 167 -21.06 34.43 24.60
C PRO A 167 -20.65 33.36 25.61
N VAL A 168 -20.11 32.25 25.10
CA VAL A 168 -19.69 31.11 25.91
C VAL A 168 -18.17 31.02 25.91
N THR A 169 -17.60 30.74 27.07
CA THR A 169 -16.22 30.26 27.21
C THR A 169 -16.24 28.88 27.85
N ALA A 170 -15.62 27.90 27.21
CA ALA A 170 -15.57 26.52 27.67
C ALA A 170 -14.14 25.96 27.59
N ILE A 171 -13.84 25.00 28.47
CA ILE A 171 -12.71 24.10 28.34
C ILE A 171 -13.23 22.81 27.72
N ILE A 172 -12.51 22.29 26.72
CA ILE A 172 -12.81 21.00 26.09
C ILE A 172 -11.58 20.12 26.27
N SER A 173 -11.72 18.99 26.95
CA SER A 173 -10.68 17.98 27.05
C SER A 173 -11.05 16.81 26.12
N VAL A 174 -10.21 16.59 25.12
CA VAL A 174 -10.29 15.47 24.18
C VAL A 174 -9.35 14.39 24.69
N MET A 175 -9.91 13.27 25.12
CA MET A 175 -9.19 12.11 25.64
C MET A 175 -9.14 11.05 24.53
N TYR A 176 -7.94 10.83 23.99
CA TYR A 176 -7.71 9.80 22.99
C TYR A 176 -7.47 8.47 23.71
N PRO A 177 -8.24 7.42 23.37
CA PRO A 177 -8.16 6.16 24.08
C PRO A 177 -6.79 5.51 23.90
N ASP A 178 -6.40 4.72 24.88
CA ASP A 178 -5.28 3.80 24.74
C ASP A 178 -5.72 2.61 23.88
N GLU A 179 -5.56 2.75 22.55
CA GLU A 179 -5.40 1.67 21.56
C GLU A 179 -6.35 0.44 21.62
N LYS A 180 -7.52 0.56 22.27
CA LYS A 180 -8.54 -0.50 22.32
C LYS A 180 -9.96 0.07 22.41
N HIS A 181 -10.47 0.61 21.32
CA HIS A 181 -11.93 0.69 21.14
C HIS A 181 -12.34 -0.18 19.96
N GLU A 182 -13.13 -1.20 20.26
CA GLU A 182 -13.86 -2.05 19.31
C GLU A 182 -14.93 -1.23 18.56
N VAL A 183 -14.51 -0.31 17.70
CA VAL A 183 -15.31 0.02 16.52
C VAL A 183 -14.92 -1.02 15.49
N ASP A 184 -15.90 -1.77 15.01
CA ASP A 184 -15.68 -2.80 14.01
C ASP A 184 -14.92 -2.21 12.81
N SER A 185 -13.72 -2.75 12.54
CA SER A 185 -12.76 -2.22 11.54
C SER A 185 -13.35 -2.03 10.13
N PHE A 186 -14.48 -2.68 9.86
CA PHE A 186 -15.24 -2.66 8.61
C PHE A 186 -16.22 -1.49 8.47
N THR A 187 -16.46 -0.68 9.50
CA THR A 187 -17.31 0.51 9.39
C THR A 187 -16.46 1.78 9.37
N LYS A 188 -16.62 2.59 8.32
CA LYS A 188 -15.92 3.88 8.17
C LYS A 188 -16.93 5.02 8.11
N TYR A 189 -16.71 6.04 8.91
CA TYR A 189 -17.57 7.22 8.98
C TYR A 189 -16.89 8.40 8.29
N ARG A 190 -17.69 9.22 7.61
CA ARG A 190 -17.22 10.46 6.99
C ARG A 190 -18.33 11.50 6.95
N ASN A 191 -18.03 12.72 7.35
CA ASN A 191 -18.96 13.84 7.19
C ASN A 191 -18.60 14.65 5.95
N ILE A 192 -19.60 15.31 5.36
CA ILE A 192 -19.46 16.15 4.15
C ILE A 192 -19.90 17.55 4.51
N VAL A 193 -18.96 18.48 4.45
CA VAL A 193 -19.14 19.87 4.89
C VAL A 193 -19.28 20.80 3.69
N GLU A 194 -18.54 20.54 2.61
CA GLU A 194 -18.48 21.46 1.46
C GLU A 194 -18.74 20.79 0.10
N GLU A 195 -19.14 21.58 -0.90
CA GLU A 195 -19.42 21.08 -2.24
C GLU A 195 -18.17 20.53 -2.96
N HIS A 196 -16.99 21.04 -2.63
CA HIS A 196 -15.72 20.58 -3.20
C HIS A 196 -15.20 19.26 -2.59
N ASP A 197 -15.77 18.80 -1.47
CA ASP A 197 -15.46 17.48 -0.88
C ASP A 197 -15.99 16.32 -1.73
N LYS A 198 -16.89 16.60 -2.68
CA LYS A 198 -17.61 15.62 -3.49
C LYS A 198 -16.69 14.73 -4.32
N ASP A 199 -15.59 15.24 -4.87
CA ASP A 199 -14.64 14.45 -5.67
C ASP A 199 -13.82 13.50 -4.79
N GLY A 200 -13.39 13.96 -3.62
CA GLY A 200 -12.67 13.13 -2.65
C GLY A 200 -13.53 12.02 -2.04
N LEU A 201 -14.86 12.06 -2.18
CA LEU A 201 -15.75 10.94 -1.80
C LEU A 201 -15.56 9.74 -2.71
N ILE A 202 -15.47 9.98 -4.02
CA ILE A 202 -15.34 8.91 -5.00
C ILE A 202 -13.96 8.26 -4.87
N GLU A 203 -12.90 9.04 -4.62
CA GLU A 203 -11.56 8.53 -4.31
C GLU A 203 -11.57 7.64 -3.05
N PHE A 204 -12.23 8.09 -1.98
CA PHE A 204 -12.37 7.31 -0.74
C PHE A 204 -13.13 6.00 -0.98
N ILE A 205 -14.26 6.04 -1.71
CA ILE A 205 -15.01 4.82 -2.06
C ILE A 205 -14.16 3.88 -2.93
N ASN A 206 -13.47 4.41 -3.94
CA ASN A 206 -12.63 3.64 -4.86
C ASN A 206 -11.50 2.91 -4.12
N ARG A 207 -10.86 3.57 -3.14
CA ARG A 207 -9.87 2.93 -2.27
C ARG A 207 -10.45 1.70 -1.55
N HIS A 208 -11.62 1.85 -0.92
CA HIS A 208 -12.25 0.75 -0.19
C HIS A 208 -12.78 -0.35 -1.10
N ILE A 209 -13.16 -0.03 -2.35
CA ILE A 209 -13.47 -1.01 -3.40
C ILE A 209 -12.24 -1.90 -3.67
N ILE A 210 -11.07 -1.29 -3.89
CA ILE A 210 -9.81 -1.99 -4.15
C ILE A 210 -9.44 -2.88 -2.95
N GLU A 211 -9.57 -2.37 -1.73
CA GLU A 211 -9.29 -3.15 -0.52
C GLU A 211 -10.17 -4.41 -0.40
N VAL A 212 -11.46 -4.31 -0.72
CA VAL A 212 -12.37 -5.48 -0.72
C VAL A 212 -12.01 -6.47 -1.81
N ILE A 213 -11.71 -5.99 -3.02
CA ILE A 213 -11.28 -6.83 -4.15
C ILE A 213 -10.01 -7.61 -3.81
N ASN A 214 -9.10 -6.98 -3.08
CA ASN A 214 -7.83 -7.59 -2.69
C ASN A 214 -7.93 -8.45 -1.42
N GLY A 215 -9.09 -8.57 -0.79
CA GLY A 215 -9.32 -9.57 0.26
C GLY A 215 -10.00 -9.10 1.53
N VAL A 216 -10.25 -7.79 1.70
CA VAL A 216 -11.03 -7.31 2.86
C VAL A 216 -12.46 -7.83 2.75
N LYS A 217 -13.00 -8.40 3.84
CA LYS A 217 -14.29 -9.11 3.83
C LYS A 217 -15.47 -8.22 3.43
N ALA A 218 -15.50 -6.98 3.88
CA ALA A 218 -16.58 -6.04 3.63
C ALA A 218 -16.18 -4.63 4.04
N TYR A 219 -16.88 -3.62 3.52
CA TYR A 219 -16.93 -2.30 4.14
C TYR A 219 -18.36 -1.77 4.21
N ARG A 220 -18.64 -1.03 5.28
CA ARG A 220 -19.78 -0.11 5.39
C ARG A 220 -19.25 1.30 5.53
N LEU A 221 -19.40 2.10 4.48
CA LEU A 221 -19.00 3.51 4.47
C LEU A 221 -20.25 4.35 4.76
N ILE A 222 -20.19 5.22 5.76
CA ILE A 222 -21.31 6.06 6.19
C ILE A 222 -20.93 7.51 5.95
N PHE A 223 -21.68 8.16 5.06
CA PHE A 223 -21.47 9.56 4.70
C PHE A 223 -22.57 10.44 5.30
N ASN A 224 -22.24 11.34 6.23
CA ASN A 224 -23.21 12.25 6.82
C ASN A 224 -23.16 13.61 6.11
N SER A 225 -24.33 14.14 5.77
CA SER A 225 -24.47 15.49 5.23
C SER A 225 -24.78 16.49 6.33
N SER A 226 -24.04 17.60 6.36
CA SER A 226 -24.21 18.71 7.32
C SER A 226 -25.57 19.41 7.22
N SER A 227 -26.31 19.25 6.11
CA SER A 227 -27.65 19.81 5.94
C SER A 227 -28.57 18.88 5.12
N LYS A 228 -29.89 18.99 5.34
CA LYS A 228 -30.89 18.24 4.55
C LYS A 228 -30.90 18.63 3.06
N GLU A 229 -30.38 19.81 2.72
CA GLU A 229 -30.36 20.35 1.36
C GLU A 229 -29.21 19.78 0.52
N HIS A 230 -28.16 19.26 1.16
CA HIS A 230 -27.00 18.67 0.49
C HIS A 230 -27.15 17.14 0.39
N ASN A 231 -28.11 16.67 -0.42
CA ASN A 231 -28.25 15.24 -0.70
C ASN A 231 -27.09 14.77 -1.60
N ILE A 232 -26.19 14.00 -1.03
CA ILE A 232 -24.98 13.46 -1.70
C ILE A 232 -25.24 12.13 -2.40
N TYR A 233 -26.39 11.49 -2.17
CA TYR A 233 -26.74 10.21 -2.78
C TYR A 233 -26.62 10.23 -4.31
N PRO A 234 -27.17 11.22 -5.05
CA PRO A 234 -27.08 11.24 -6.51
C PRO A 234 -25.63 11.39 -7.00
N HIS A 235 -24.78 12.06 -6.23
CA HIS A 235 -23.36 12.21 -6.56
C HIS A 235 -22.60 10.90 -6.41
N ILE A 236 -22.82 10.19 -5.30
CA ILE A 236 -22.24 8.85 -5.06
C ILE A 236 -22.75 7.85 -6.10
N GLU A 237 -24.06 7.89 -6.40
CA GLU A 237 -24.67 7.05 -7.42
C GLU A 237 -24.06 7.30 -8.81
N LYS A 238 -23.87 8.57 -9.18
CA LYS A 238 -23.21 8.95 -10.44
C LYS A 238 -21.75 8.47 -10.48
N GLY A 239 -20.96 8.70 -9.42
CA GLY A 239 -19.57 8.27 -9.39
C GLY A 239 -19.42 6.75 -9.41
N LEU A 240 -20.30 6.01 -8.71
CA LEU A 240 -20.35 4.55 -8.81
C LEU A 240 -20.79 4.06 -10.20
N PHE A 241 -21.68 4.79 -10.88
CA PHE A 241 -22.05 4.49 -12.26
C PHE A 241 -20.87 4.69 -13.21
N GLU A 242 -20.10 5.78 -13.04
CA GLU A 242 -18.87 6.02 -13.81
C GLU A 242 -17.82 4.92 -13.56
N ILE A 243 -17.61 4.53 -12.30
CA ILE A 243 -16.74 3.40 -11.92
C ILE A 243 -17.21 2.09 -12.57
N ARG A 244 -18.53 1.85 -12.63
CA ARG A 244 -19.11 0.64 -13.25
C ARG A 244 -19.09 0.65 -14.78
N ASN A 245 -19.09 1.82 -15.42
CA ASN A 245 -19.03 1.98 -16.87
C ASN A 245 -17.61 1.96 -17.44
N SER A 246 -16.65 1.44 -16.69
CA SER A 246 -15.33 1.14 -17.26
C SER A 246 -15.43 -0.05 -18.23
N ASP A 247 -14.44 -0.22 -19.11
CA ASP A 247 -14.30 -1.42 -19.95
C ASP A 247 -14.13 -2.72 -19.13
N PHE A 248 -13.97 -2.59 -17.81
CA PHE A 248 -13.73 -3.67 -16.87
C PHE A 248 -14.86 -3.78 -15.83
N SER A 249 -15.02 -4.99 -15.31
CA SER A 249 -16.01 -5.29 -14.29
C SER A 249 -15.37 -5.54 -12.93
N PHE A 250 -16.03 -5.09 -11.87
CA PHE A 250 -15.61 -5.35 -10.50
C PHE A 250 -16.32 -6.60 -9.94
N PRO A 251 -15.61 -7.54 -9.28
CA PRO A 251 -16.21 -8.68 -8.58
C PRO A 251 -16.82 -8.24 -7.23
N LEU A 252 -17.72 -7.25 -7.26
CA LEU A 252 -18.20 -6.56 -6.08
C LEU A 252 -19.71 -6.32 -6.13
N HIS A 253 -20.40 -6.56 -5.03
CA HIS A 253 -21.72 -6.02 -4.74
C HIS A 253 -21.59 -4.66 -4.06
N VAL A 254 -22.25 -3.66 -4.64
CA VAL A 254 -22.35 -2.32 -4.02
C VAL A 254 -23.81 -2.00 -3.78
N PHE A 255 -24.16 -1.74 -2.53
CA PHE A 255 -25.50 -1.30 -2.13
C PHE A 255 -25.45 0.11 -1.59
N LEU A 256 -26.38 0.94 -2.04
CA LEU A 256 -26.58 2.29 -1.53
C LEU A 256 -27.84 2.32 -0.68
N ARG A 257 -27.77 3.00 0.45
CA ARG A 257 -28.94 3.23 1.31
C ARG A 257 -28.96 4.67 1.77
N GLN A 258 -30.01 5.40 1.37
CA GLN A 258 -30.26 6.74 1.89
C GLN A 258 -31.04 6.68 3.21
N ARG A 259 -30.59 7.47 4.19
CA ARG A 259 -31.29 7.81 5.43
C ARG A 259 -31.49 9.34 5.47
N SER A 260 -32.15 9.88 6.50
CA SER A 260 -32.55 11.29 6.51
C SER A 260 -31.40 12.30 6.34
N ARG A 261 -30.20 11.99 6.83
CA ARG A 261 -28.97 12.79 6.68
C ARG A 261 -27.71 11.96 6.41
N GLU A 262 -27.87 10.65 6.25
CA GLU A 262 -26.75 9.72 6.08
C GLU A 262 -26.94 8.93 4.79
N THR A 263 -25.86 8.70 4.05
CA THR A 263 -25.81 7.78 2.92
C THR A 263 -24.87 6.65 3.25
N ASP A 264 -25.37 5.42 3.26
CA ASP A 264 -24.54 4.24 3.48
C ASP A 264 -24.15 3.63 2.13
N VAL A 265 -22.89 3.26 1.99
CA VAL A 265 -22.34 2.47 0.90
C VAL A 265 -21.83 1.16 1.48
N PHE A 266 -22.45 0.05 1.09
CA PHE A 266 -21.99 -1.28 1.47
C PHE A 266 -21.20 -1.88 0.32
N LEU A 267 -19.97 -2.32 0.60
CA LEU A 267 -19.07 -2.97 -0.33
C LEU A 267 -18.89 -4.42 0.12
N LEU A 268 -19.29 -5.37 -0.72
CA LEU A 268 -19.23 -6.80 -0.42
C LEU A 268 -18.65 -7.56 -1.61
N PRO A 269 -17.73 -8.51 -1.42
CA PRO A 269 -17.18 -9.31 -2.51
C PRO A 269 -18.27 -10.16 -3.17
N ARG A 270 -18.16 -10.35 -4.49
CA ARG A 270 -19.06 -11.19 -5.29
C ARG A 270 -18.38 -12.49 -5.68
N PHE A 271 -18.64 -13.56 -4.93
CA PHE A 271 -17.98 -14.87 -5.10
C PHE A 271 -18.51 -15.75 -6.26
N HIS A 272 -19.26 -15.20 -7.23
CA HIS A 272 -19.75 -16.01 -8.35
C HIS A 272 -18.61 -16.22 -9.36
N SER A 273 -18.43 -17.44 -9.85
CA SER A 273 -17.49 -17.70 -10.95
C SER A 273 -17.96 -17.04 -12.24
N GLY A 274 -17.03 -16.63 -13.11
CA GLY A 274 -17.36 -16.12 -14.45
C GLY A 274 -18.22 -17.11 -15.28
N GLN A 275 -18.15 -18.40 -14.93
CA GLN A 275 -18.95 -19.50 -15.47
C GLN A 275 -20.47 -19.32 -15.34
N LEU A 276 -20.95 -18.56 -14.34
CA LEU A 276 -22.37 -18.25 -14.18
C LEU A 276 -22.82 -17.07 -15.06
N MET A 277 -21.87 -16.30 -15.61
CA MET A 277 -22.13 -15.14 -16.47
C MET A 277 -21.98 -15.48 -17.95
N ASP A 278 -21.10 -16.43 -18.31
CA ASP A 278 -21.09 -17.06 -19.62
C ASP A 278 -22.22 -18.11 -19.66
N SER A 279 -23.05 -18.09 -20.71
CA SER A 279 -24.22 -18.96 -20.91
C SER A 279 -23.93 -20.47 -20.99
N CYS A 280 -22.70 -20.90 -20.69
CA CYS A 280 -22.19 -22.27 -20.78
C CYS A 280 -22.59 -23.17 -19.58
N PHE A 281 -23.22 -22.63 -18.53
CA PHE A 281 -23.69 -23.45 -17.40
C PHE A 281 -24.66 -24.58 -17.81
N LEU A 282 -25.36 -24.42 -18.95
CA LEU A 282 -26.21 -25.49 -19.53
C LEU A 282 -25.42 -26.54 -20.32
N HIS A 283 -24.20 -26.22 -20.77
CA HIS A 283 -23.37 -27.10 -21.61
C HIS A 283 -22.51 -28.05 -20.77
N ASP A 284 -22.02 -27.59 -19.61
CA ASP A 284 -21.16 -28.40 -18.72
C ASP A 284 -21.92 -29.48 -17.95
N LEU A 285 -23.25 -29.35 -17.79
CA LEU A 285 -24.13 -30.39 -17.22
C LEU A 285 -24.19 -31.67 -18.06
N TYR A 286 -23.71 -31.65 -19.31
CA TYR A 286 -23.73 -32.79 -20.24
C TYR A 286 -22.43 -33.59 -20.32
N HIS A 287 -21.34 -33.14 -19.70
CA HIS A 287 -20.02 -33.77 -19.87
C HIS A 287 -19.26 -33.99 -18.56
N GLU A 288 -19.84 -34.77 -17.64
CA GLU A 288 -19.06 -35.43 -16.57
C GLU A 288 -19.31 -36.94 -16.55
N LYS A 289 -18.43 -37.68 -17.26
CA LYS A 289 -18.06 -39.05 -16.91
C LYS A 289 -16.71 -39.42 -17.54
N ALA A 290 -15.84 -39.99 -16.70
CA ALA A 290 -14.48 -40.50 -16.94
C ALA A 290 -13.36 -39.43 -16.83
N ASN A 291 -12.25 -39.61 -16.10
CA ASN A 291 -11.65 -40.78 -15.45
C ASN A 291 -10.67 -40.31 -14.38
N THR A 292 -10.61 -41.07 -13.28
CA THR A 292 -9.61 -41.01 -12.20
C THR A 292 -8.49 -42.05 -12.42
N ASN A 293 -7.35 -41.82 -11.75
CA ASN A 293 -6.18 -42.69 -11.52
C ASN A 293 -5.04 -42.48 -12.56
N ASN A 294 -3.74 -42.48 -12.23
CA ASN A 294 -3.05 -43.15 -11.12
C ASN A 294 -1.65 -42.55 -10.82
N SER A 295 -1.05 -43.10 -9.77
CA SER A 295 0.06 -42.70 -8.90
C SER A 295 1.52 -42.91 -9.38
N ASP A 296 2.41 -42.20 -8.66
CA ASP A 296 3.77 -42.55 -8.17
C ASP A 296 4.92 -42.92 -9.11
N SER A 297 6.03 -42.16 -8.99
CA SER A 297 7.30 -42.69 -8.46
C SER A 297 8.32 -41.58 -8.19
N SER A 298 8.97 -41.61 -7.03
CA SER A 298 10.24 -40.88 -6.82
C SER A 298 11.20 -41.72 -5.96
N GLN A 299 12.46 -41.77 -6.38
CA GLN A 299 13.57 -42.36 -5.62
C GLN A 299 14.68 -41.33 -5.39
N ASN A 300 15.02 -41.20 -4.11
CA ASN A 300 16.31 -40.90 -3.46
C ASN A 300 17.43 -40.14 -4.19
N ALA A 301 17.96 -39.13 -3.49
CA ALA A 301 19.41 -38.90 -3.40
C ALA A 301 19.81 -38.33 -2.02
N LYS A 302 20.84 -38.92 -1.39
CA LYS A 302 21.56 -38.36 -0.22
C LYS A 302 23.07 -38.37 -0.49
N LYS A 303 23.71 -37.30 0.01
CA LYS A 303 25.14 -37.03 0.25
C LYS A 303 25.98 -36.42 -0.89
N THR A 304 26.23 -35.12 -0.75
CA THR A 304 27.59 -34.57 -0.53
C THR A 304 27.47 -33.15 0.02
N LYS A 305 27.83 -32.91 1.28
CA LYS A 305 27.67 -31.59 1.94
C LYS A 305 28.94 -30.72 1.94
N LYS A 306 30.04 -31.18 1.33
CA LYS A 306 31.34 -30.45 1.30
C LYS A 306 31.87 -30.09 -0.10
N ARG A 307 31.29 -30.65 -1.17
CA ARG A 307 31.59 -30.31 -2.59
C ARG A 307 30.65 -29.25 -3.18
N ASN A 308 29.56 -28.93 -2.47
CA ASN A 308 28.48 -28.09 -3.00
C ASN A 308 28.76 -26.58 -2.86
N GLU A 309 29.56 -26.14 -1.89
CA GLU A 309 29.86 -24.72 -1.71
C GLU A 309 30.83 -24.21 -2.77
N GLU A 310 31.95 -24.92 -3.00
CA GLU A 310 32.89 -24.61 -4.10
C GLU A 310 32.19 -24.58 -5.45
N PHE A 311 31.30 -25.55 -5.74
CA PHE A 311 30.49 -25.54 -6.95
C PHE A 311 29.61 -24.29 -7.05
N LEU A 312 28.89 -23.92 -5.98
CA LEU A 312 28.06 -22.73 -5.98
C LEU A 312 28.88 -21.44 -6.11
N TYR A 313 30.08 -21.37 -5.53
CA TYR A 313 30.97 -20.22 -5.70
C TYR A 313 31.41 -20.04 -7.15
N GLU A 314 31.67 -21.13 -7.86
CA GLU A 314 31.97 -21.10 -9.28
C GLU A 314 30.73 -20.72 -10.11
N GLN A 315 29.55 -21.28 -9.78
CA GLN A 315 28.30 -20.90 -10.45
C GLN A 315 27.91 -19.44 -10.19
N ALA A 316 28.19 -18.89 -9.01
CA ALA A 316 27.96 -17.46 -8.70
C ALA A 316 28.82 -16.52 -9.57
N LYS A 317 29.88 -17.03 -10.22
CA LYS A 317 30.70 -16.32 -11.20
C LYS A 317 30.30 -16.60 -12.65
N SER A 318 29.25 -17.39 -12.90
CA SER A 318 28.74 -17.68 -14.24
C SER A 318 28.27 -16.41 -14.94
N ASP A 319 28.47 -16.34 -16.25
CA ASP A 319 27.93 -15.24 -17.09
C ASP A 319 26.40 -15.31 -17.24
N SER A 320 25.77 -16.43 -16.91
CA SER A 320 24.30 -16.51 -16.84
C SER A 320 23.80 -15.74 -15.62
N LEU A 321 22.94 -14.75 -15.87
CA LEU A 321 22.29 -13.96 -14.84
C LEU A 321 21.46 -14.86 -13.91
N THR A 322 20.72 -15.82 -14.48
CA THR A 322 19.90 -16.76 -13.70
C THR A 322 20.75 -17.64 -12.79
N ILE A 323 21.78 -18.30 -13.34
CA ILE A 323 22.62 -19.24 -12.59
C ILE A 323 23.43 -18.50 -11.53
N SER A 324 24.03 -17.36 -11.88
CA SER A 324 24.81 -16.55 -10.95
C SER A 324 23.97 -16.10 -9.75
N THR A 325 22.74 -15.64 -10.00
CA THR A 325 21.84 -15.13 -8.97
C THR A 325 21.33 -16.27 -8.07
N LEU A 326 20.88 -17.39 -8.65
CA LEU A 326 20.46 -18.57 -7.87
C LEU A 326 21.58 -19.15 -7.01
N ALA A 327 22.81 -19.16 -7.52
CA ALA A 327 23.96 -19.64 -6.77
C ALA A 327 24.34 -18.71 -5.61
N ALA A 328 24.29 -17.38 -5.84
CA ALA A 328 24.52 -16.37 -4.82
C ALA A 328 23.45 -16.42 -3.71
N GLU A 329 22.18 -16.56 -4.07
CA GLU A 329 21.07 -16.75 -3.13
C GLU A 329 21.30 -18.01 -2.28
N ALA A 330 21.60 -19.15 -2.92
CA ALA A 330 21.81 -20.42 -2.23
C ALA A 330 23.02 -20.41 -1.27
N LEU A 331 24.07 -19.65 -1.57
CA LEU A 331 25.19 -19.42 -0.66
C LEU A 331 24.78 -18.55 0.52
N THR A 332 24.07 -17.44 0.25
CA THR A 332 23.61 -16.50 1.27
C THR A 332 22.72 -17.20 2.30
N LEU A 333 21.75 -17.99 1.85
CA LEU A 333 20.86 -18.79 2.73
C LEU A 333 21.61 -19.88 3.53
N ARG A 334 22.85 -20.22 3.16
CA ARG A 334 23.72 -21.14 3.91
C ARG A 334 24.64 -20.42 4.91
N GLY A 335 24.45 -19.11 5.09
CA GLY A 335 25.27 -18.28 5.97
C GLY A 335 26.54 -17.76 5.33
N VAL A 336 26.62 -17.78 3.99
CA VAL A 336 27.76 -17.26 3.22
C VAL A 336 27.28 -16.12 2.32
N PRO A 337 27.26 -14.86 2.81
CA PRO A 337 26.78 -13.72 2.05
C PRO A 337 27.50 -13.60 0.72
N SER A 338 26.76 -13.78 -0.38
CA SER A 338 27.30 -13.84 -1.73
C SER A 338 26.45 -13.00 -2.68
N ILE A 339 27.11 -12.27 -3.58
CA ILE A 339 26.45 -11.46 -4.60
C ILE A 339 26.70 -12.03 -6.01
N PRO A 340 25.74 -11.91 -6.94
CA PRO A 340 25.92 -12.33 -8.33
C PRO A 340 27.02 -11.52 -9.04
N ILE A 341 27.55 -12.06 -10.13
CA ILE A 341 28.68 -11.48 -10.86
C ILE A 341 28.34 -10.10 -11.44
N SER A 342 27.10 -9.94 -11.93
CA SER A 342 26.58 -8.68 -12.49
C SER A 342 26.61 -7.53 -11.49
N MET A 343 26.57 -7.82 -10.18
CA MET A 343 26.62 -6.81 -9.11
C MET A 343 28.03 -6.50 -8.63
N ARG A 344 29.10 -7.18 -9.10
CA ARG A 344 30.47 -6.96 -8.59
C ARG A 344 31.09 -5.66 -9.12
N ASP A 345 30.87 -5.37 -10.39
CA ASP A 345 31.47 -4.23 -11.11
C ASP A 345 30.48 -3.11 -11.43
N SER A 346 29.24 -3.19 -10.92
CA SER A 346 28.24 -2.14 -11.11
C SER A 346 28.70 -0.84 -10.45
N ASP A 347 29.32 0.05 -11.22
CA ASP A 347 29.50 1.44 -10.80
C ASP A 347 28.13 2.05 -10.59
N VAL A 348 27.90 2.63 -9.40
CA VAL A 348 26.65 3.29 -8.99
C VAL A 348 26.44 4.63 -9.73
N SER A 349 26.94 4.72 -10.96
CA SER A 349 26.89 5.87 -11.85
C SER A 349 25.71 5.76 -12.82
N ARG A 350 24.55 5.29 -12.34
CA ARG A 350 23.29 5.43 -13.08
C ARG A 350 22.56 6.63 -12.47
N THR A 351 22.28 7.62 -13.29
CA THR A 351 21.71 8.93 -12.93
C THR A 351 20.55 8.79 -11.95
N ASP A 352 20.51 9.62 -10.91
CA ASP A 352 19.29 9.80 -10.12
C ASP A 352 18.26 10.41 -11.07
N PHE A 353 17.23 9.65 -11.43
CA PHE A 353 16.15 10.18 -12.24
C PHE A 353 15.33 11.16 -11.39
N GLU A 354 15.03 12.34 -11.94
CA GLU A 354 14.12 13.29 -11.29
C GLU A 354 12.77 12.61 -11.05
N LYS A 355 12.22 12.77 -9.85
CA LYS A 355 10.88 12.24 -9.52
C LYS A 355 9.87 12.73 -10.55
N ALA A 356 9.22 11.81 -11.25
CA ALA A 356 8.13 12.15 -12.17
C ALA A 356 7.04 12.91 -11.41
N THR A 357 6.47 13.95 -12.02
CA THR A 357 5.43 14.79 -11.42
C THR A 357 4.04 14.14 -11.41
N ASP A 358 3.95 12.81 -11.51
CA ASP A 358 2.68 12.07 -11.65
C ASP A 358 2.47 11.03 -10.52
N GLU A 359 1.34 11.14 -9.83
CA GLU A 359 1.26 11.07 -8.36
C GLU A 359 0.98 9.70 -7.72
N ARG A 360 1.12 8.64 -8.50
CA ARG A 360 1.05 7.24 -8.03
C ARG A 360 2.16 6.39 -8.65
N SER A 361 3.17 7.00 -9.25
CA SER A 361 4.23 6.25 -9.91
C SER A 361 5.07 5.49 -8.86
N PHE A 362 5.46 4.25 -9.18
CA PHE A 362 6.39 3.45 -8.37
C PHE A 362 7.64 4.27 -7.98
N GLU A 363 8.09 5.14 -8.87
CA GLU A 363 9.21 6.08 -8.73
C GLU A 363 9.06 7.13 -7.61
N ASP A 364 7.82 7.46 -7.19
CA ASP A 364 7.60 8.43 -6.10
C ASP A 364 8.04 7.88 -4.74
N ARG A 365 7.98 6.55 -4.61
CA ARG A 365 8.23 5.79 -3.38
C ARG A 365 9.54 5.03 -3.43
N ILE A 366 9.82 4.40 -4.57
CA ILE A 366 10.92 3.46 -4.74
C ILE A 366 11.87 4.03 -5.79
N ASN A 367 13.14 4.16 -5.42
CA ASN A 367 14.16 4.61 -6.35
C ASN A 367 14.47 3.47 -7.35
N VAL A 368 14.02 3.63 -8.60
CA VAL A 368 14.20 2.63 -9.67
C VAL A 368 15.67 2.30 -9.92
N SER A 369 16.58 3.28 -9.82
CA SER A 369 18.02 3.03 -9.95
C SER A 369 18.55 2.17 -8.79
N ASN A 370 18.08 2.37 -7.56
CA ASN A 370 18.44 1.49 -6.45
C ASN A 370 17.84 0.10 -6.63
N TYR A 371 16.59 0.02 -7.08
CA TYR A 371 15.93 -1.25 -7.37
C TYR A 371 16.73 -2.07 -8.39
N ASP A 372 17.07 -1.48 -9.55
CA ASP A 372 17.93 -2.09 -10.57
C ASP A 372 19.29 -2.57 -10.02
N ASN A 373 19.87 -1.87 -9.06
CA ASN A 373 21.16 -2.24 -8.48
C ASN A 373 21.10 -3.38 -7.45
N TYR A 374 19.97 -3.59 -6.76
CA TYR A 374 19.90 -4.46 -5.58
C TYR A 374 18.82 -5.54 -5.64
N GLU A 375 17.89 -5.49 -6.60
CA GLU A 375 16.79 -6.45 -6.78
C GLU A 375 17.29 -7.91 -6.88
N LEU A 376 18.46 -8.15 -7.47
CA LEU A 376 19.03 -9.51 -7.58
C LEU A 376 19.41 -10.14 -6.24
N LEU A 377 19.43 -9.38 -5.14
CA LEU A 377 19.61 -9.92 -3.79
C LEU A 377 18.29 -10.42 -3.18
N HIS A 378 17.15 -10.14 -3.81
CA HIS A 378 15.85 -10.56 -3.33
C HIS A 378 15.71 -12.08 -3.36
N PRO A 379 15.49 -12.75 -2.22
CA PRO A 379 15.26 -14.20 -2.20
C PRO A 379 13.99 -14.55 -2.97
N GLY A 380 14.05 -15.57 -3.81
CA GLY A 380 12.89 -16.07 -4.55
C GLY A 380 12.70 -15.46 -5.94
N TYR A 381 13.20 -14.26 -6.22
CA TYR A 381 13.03 -13.60 -7.53
C TYR A 381 13.66 -14.41 -8.66
N ALA A 382 14.93 -14.78 -8.52
CA ALA A 382 15.61 -15.60 -9.54
C ALA A 382 15.01 -17.01 -9.70
N ARG A 383 14.21 -17.48 -8.73
CA ARG A 383 13.50 -18.77 -8.81
C ARG A 383 12.25 -18.70 -9.67
N GLN A 384 11.69 -17.51 -9.91
CA GLN A 384 10.51 -17.33 -10.75
C GLN A 384 10.82 -17.71 -12.20
N ALA A 385 11.91 -17.21 -12.78
CA ALA A 385 12.29 -17.46 -14.17
C ALA A 385 12.35 -18.97 -14.56
N PRO A 386 13.06 -19.86 -13.84
CA PRO A 386 13.06 -21.30 -14.17
C PRO A 386 11.68 -21.95 -13.96
N ALA A 387 10.89 -21.51 -12.98
CA ALA A 387 9.53 -22.01 -12.78
C ALA A 387 8.60 -21.61 -13.94
N MET A 388 8.67 -20.35 -14.38
CA MET A 388 7.95 -19.86 -15.56
C MET A 388 8.38 -20.62 -16.82
N ALA A 389 9.69 -20.79 -17.04
CA ALA A 389 10.21 -21.54 -18.18
C ALA A 389 9.73 -23.00 -18.20
N GLN A 390 9.65 -23.64 -17.03
CA GLN A 390 9.10 -24.99 -16.91
C GLN A 390 7.60 -25.04 -17.29
N MET A 391 6.81 -24.06 -16.85
CA MET A 391 5.38 -23.97 -17.19
C MET A 391 5.18 -23.76 -18.70
N ILE A 392 5.97 -22.87 -19.32
CA ILE A 392 5.95 -22.64 -20.78
C ILE A 392 6.31 -23.93 -21.53
N ASN A 393 7.40 -24.60 -21.16
CA ASN A 393 7.85 -25.84 -21.81
C ASN A 393 6.88 -27.01 -21.61
N SER A 394 6.10 -27.00 -20.53
CA SER A 394 5.07 -28.02 -20.29
C SER A 394 3.81 -27.78 -21.14
N HIS A 395 3.53 -26.52 -21.49
CA HIS A 395 2.38 -26.13 -22.31
C HIS A 395 2.66 -26.18 -23.81
N TYR A 396 3.85 -25.74 -24.25
CA TYR A 396 4.22 -25.67 -25.66
C TYR A 396 5.23 -26.74 -26.08
N LYS A 397 5.00 -27.37 -27.23
CA LYS A 397 5.97 -28.32 -27.83
C LYS A 397 7.24 -27.66 -28.38
N LYS A 398 7.18 -26.36 -28.67
CA LYS A 398 8.28 -25.54 -29.16
C LYS A 398 8.26 -24.21 -28.39
N PRO A 399 9.41 -23.55 -28.17
CA PRO A 399 9.46 -22.23 -27.58
C PRO A 399 8.50 -21.25 -28.28
N PRO A 400 7.82 -20.36 -27.52
CA PRO A 400 6.94 -19.36 -28.10
C PRO A 400 7.75 -18.38 -28.97
N GLU A 401 7.22 -17.95 -30.11
CA GLU A 401 7.92 -16.98 -30.98
C GLU A 401 8.01 -15.60 -30.34
N GLN A 402 7.01 -15.24 -29.53
CA GLN A 402 6.90 -13.94 -28.87
C GLN A 402 6.40 -14.09 -27.43
N ILE A 403 6.96 -13.28 -26.53
CA ILE A 403 6.53 -13.12 -25.15
C ILE A 403 6.15 -11.64 -24.94
N LEU A 404 4.97 -11.38 -24.40
CA LEU A 404 4.55 -10.05 -23.98
C LEU A 404 4.76 -9.94 -22.47
N ASP A 405 5.67 -9.09 -22.02
CA ASP A 405 6.02 -8.91 -20.62
C ASP A 405 5.44 -7.59 -20.09
N ILE A 406 4.68 -7.67 -19.00
CA ILE A 406 3.90 -6.57 -18.44
C ILE A 406 4.50 -6.12 -17.12
N GLY A 407 4.81 -4.83 -17.01
CA GLY A 407 5.45 -4.24 -15.84
C GLY A 407 6.91 -4.67 -15.75
N THR A 408 7.62 -4.58 -16.87
CA THR A 408 8.98 -5.14 -17.03
C THR A 408 10.02 -4.52 -16.08
N GLY A 409 9.80 -3.29 -15.62
CA GLY A 409 10.75 -2.59 -14.75
C GLY A 409 12.14 -2.49 -15.38
N PRO A 410 13.24 -2.76 -14.64
CA PRO A 410 14.60 -2.76 -15.18
C PRO A 410 14.90 -3.95 -16.12
N GLY A 411 14.04 -4.98 -16.13
CA GLY A 411 14.09 -6.12 -17.04
C GLY A 411 14.80 -7.38 -16.53
N HIS A 412 15.31 -7.42 -15.29
CA HIS A 412 16.03 -8.59 -14.77
C HIS A 412 15.25 -9.90 -14.92
N PRO A 413 13.96 -10.00 -14.52
CA PRO A 413 13.22 -11.25 -14.66
C PRO A 413 13.03 -11.67 -16.12
N LEU A 414 12.76 -10.70 -17.01
CA LEU A 414 12.63 -10.95 -18.44
C LEU A 414 13.94 -11.45 -19.04
N PHE A 415 15.08 -10.89 -18.65
CA PHE A 415 16.39 -11.35 -19.13
C PHE A 415 16.68 -12.78 -18.67
N MET A 416 16.42 -13.11 -17.41
CA MET A 416 16.56 -14.48 -16.88
C MET A 416 15.66 -15.46 -17.63
N LEU A 417 14.41 -15.09 -17.93
CA LEU A 417 13.49 -15.93 -18.70
C LEU A 417 14.01 -16.18 -20.12
N LEU A 418 14.53 -15.15 -20.79
CA LEU A 418 15.04 -15.26 -22.16
C LEU A 418 16.32 -16.11 -22.27
N GLU A 419 17.07 -16.35 -21.18
CA GLU A 419 18.15 -17.35 -21.17
C GLU A 419 17.65 -18.76 -21.49
N PHE A 420 16.40 -19.09 -21.13
CA PHE A 420 15.75 -20.36 -21.47
C PHE A 420 15.15 -20.38 -22.88
N PHE A 421 14.89 -19.20 -23.45
CA PHE A 421 14.23 -19.04 -24.75
C PHE A 421 14.99 -18.07 -25.65
N PRO A 422 16.23 -18.39 -26.05
CA PRO A 422 17.13 -17.45 -26.74
C PRO A 422 16.61 -17.00 -28.12
N ASP A 423 15.68 -17.74 -28.70
CA ASP A 423 15.09 -17.46 -30.01
C ASP A 423 13.78 -16.67 -29.97
N SER A 424 13.16 -16.56 -28.80
CA SER A 424 11.94 -15.79 -28.61
C SER A 424 12.20 -14.29 -28.70
N LYS A 425 11.26 -13.55 -29.31
CA LYS A 425 11.21 -12.10 -29.20
C LYS A 425 10.43 -11.72 -27.95
N ALA A 426 10.77 -10.60 -27.31
CA ALA A 426 9.96 -10.06 -26.22
C ALA A 426 9.46 -8.65 -26.54
N VAL A 427 8.23 -8.37 -26.10
CA VAL A 427 7.65 -7.04 -26.07
C VAL A 427 7.50 -6.66 -24.61
N ALA A 428 8.31 -5.72 -24.14
CA ALA A 428 8.27 -5.18 -22.79
C ALA A 428 7.29 -4.00 -22.73
N VAL A 429 6.38 -3.99 -21.76
CA VAL A 429 5.38 -2.93 -21.55
C VAL A 429 5.55 -2.35 -20.16
N ASP A 430 5.86 -1.06 -20.09
CA ASP A 430 6.00 -0.36 -18.82
C ASP A 430 5.61 1.13 -18.97
N PRO A 431 4.69 1.67 -18.14
CA PRO A 431 4.31 3.07 -18.24
C PRO A 431 5.38 4.02 -17.68
N SER A 432 6.28 3.52 -16.82
CA SER A 432 7.21 4.34 -16.04
C SER A 432 8.36 4.85 -16.93
N PRO A 433 8.61 6.18 -16.97
CA PRO A 433 9.73 6.75 -17.70
C PRO A 433 11.08 6.22 -17.20
N ALA A 434 11.29 6.13 -15.88
CA ALA A 434 12.58 5.72 -15.32
C ALA A 434 12.85 4.23 -15.58
N SER A 435 11.84 3.36 -15.42
CA SER A 435 11.96 1.93 -15.78
C SER A 435 12.27 1.77 -17.26
N CYS A 436 11.58 2.51 -18.14
CA CYS A 436 11.85 2.48 -19.57
C CYS A 436 13.29 2.90 -19.93
N GLU A 437 13.83 3.92 -19.26
CA GLU A 437 15.21 4.39 -19.48
C GLU A 437 16.24 3.38 -18.98
N CYS A 438 16.04 2.83 -17.77
CA CYS A 438 16.85 1.76 -17.22
C CYS A 438 16.86 0.52 -18.13
N LEU A 439 15.67 0.08 -18.54
CA LEU A 439 15.48 -1.06 -19.43
C LEU A 439 16.19 -0.86 -20.78
N LYS A 440 16.10 0.34 -21.39
CA LYS A 440 16.83 0.65 -22.64
C LYS A 440 18.33 0.49 -22.50
N GLN A 441 18.90 0.87 -21.36
CA GLN A 441 20.33 0.69 -21.08
C GLN A 441 20.68 -0.80 -20.95
N ASN A 442 19.79 -1.60 -20.37
CA ASN A 442 20.00 -3.03 -20.10
C ASN A 442 19.70 -3.96 -21.31
N ILE A 443 18.91 -3.51 -22.30
CA ILE A 443 18.51 -4.31 -23.48
C ILE A 443 19.66 -4.54 -24.49
N ASN A 444 20.76 -3.78 -24.45
CA ASN A 444 21.78 -3.73 -25.53
C ASN A 444 22.11 -5.10 -26.18
N GLY A 445 21.68 -5.30 -27.43
CA GLY A 445 21.87 -6.53 -28.22
C GLY A 445 20.79 -7.63 -28.07
N LYS A 446 19.78 -7.45 -27.22
CA LYS A 446 18.68 -8.42 -26.98
C LYS A 446 17.49 -8.16 -27.91
N ARG A 447 16.73 -9.22 -28.24
CA ARG A 447 15.52 -9.18 -29.09
C ARG A 447 14.29 -8.68 -28.33
N ILE A 448 14.38 -7.48 -27.74
CA ILE A 448 13.34 -6.89 -26.88
C ILE A 448 12.90 -5.54 -27.47
N SER A 449 11.60 -5.40 -27.74
CA SER A 449 10.97 -4.12 -28.10
C SER A 449 10.25 -3.53 -26.90
N LEU A 450 10.32 -2.22 -26.70
CA LEU A 450 9.71 -1.54 -25.56
C LEU A 450 8.49 -0.70 -26.00
N ILE A 451 7.38 -0.87 -25.29
CA ILE A 451 6.18 -0.04 -25.39
C ILE A 451 6.02 0.73 -24.07
N ARG A 452 6.08 2.06 -24.15
CA ARG A 452 5.84 2.94 -23.00
C ARG A 452 4.37 3.36 -22.97
N GLU A 453 3.53 2.54 -22.35
CA GLU A 453 2.09 2.78 -22.23
C GLU A 453 1.52 2.11 -20.97
N ASP A 454 0.39 2.61 -20.48
CA ASP A 454 -0.43 1.92 -19.48
C ASP A 454 -0.96 0.60 -20.07
N PHE A 455 -0.67 -0.52 -19.40
CA PHE A 455 -1.10 -1.84 -19.81
C PHE A 455 -2.62 -1.93 -20.06
N LEU A 456 -3.45 -1.26 -19.25
CA LEU A 456 -4.90 -1.30 -19.41
C LEU A 456 -5.35 -0.65 -20.73
N ARG A 457 -4.54 0.25 -21.31
CA ARG A 457 -4.82 0.96 -22.57
C ARG A 457 -4.25 0.27 -23.82
N LEU A 458 -3.38 -0.71 -23.64
CA LEU A 458 -2.68 -1.38 -24.74
C LEU A 458 -3.63 -1.95 -25.81
N SER A 459 -3.34 -1.71 -27.09
CA SER A 459 -4.24 -2.10 -28.20
C SER A 459 -4.35 -3.62 -28.40
N LYS A 460 -5.46 -4.08 -28.99
CA LYS A 460 -5.68 -5.49 -29.36
C LYS A 460 -4.73 -6.03 -30.44
N GLU A 461 -3.90 -5.17 -31.05
CA GLU A 461 -2.88 -5.61 -32.00
C GLU A 461 -1.72 -6.34 -31.30
N ASN A 462 -1.58 -6.17 -29.98
CA ASN A 462 -0.55 -6.80 -29.16
C ASN A 462 -0.95 -8.19 -28.63
N ILE A 463 -1.79 -8.93 -29.36
CA ILE A 463 -2.18 -10.30 -28.96
C ILE A 463 -0.94 -11.19 -28.93
N SER A 464 -0.74 -11.93 -27.84
CA SER A 464 0.46 -12.73 -27.60
C SER A 464 0.13 -14.18 -27.22
N PRO A 465 0.93 -15.18 -27.68
CA PRO A 465 0.79 -16.56 -27.22
C PRO A 465 1.12 -16.68 -25.73
N VAL A 466 2.15 -15.97 -25.28
CA VAL A 466 2.58 -15.95 -23.87
C VAL A 466 2.56 -14.53 -23.34
N ILE A 467 1.92 -14.34 -22.21
CA ILE A 467 1.93 -13.09 -21.45
C ILE A 467 2.59 -13.37 -20.10
N THR A 468 3.58 -12.58 -19.72
CA THR A 468 4.25 -12.67 -18.41
C THR A 468 4.06 -11.37 -17.64
N SER A 469 3.96 -11.47 -16.32
CA SER A 469 4.05 -10.32 -15.42
C SER A 469 4.78 -10.76 -14.16
N VAL A 470 5.89 -10.08 -13.84
CA VAL A 470 6.74 -10.41 -12.71
C VAL A 470 6.81 -9.22 -11.75
N GLY A 471 6.38 -9.40 -10.50
CA GLY A 471 6.47 -8.37 -9.45
C GLY A 471 5.65 -7.10 -9.71
N ALA A 472 4.73 -7.11 -10.68
CA ALA A 472 3.99 -5.92 -11.09
C ALA A 472 2.47 -6.03 -10.88
N SER A 473 1.93 -7.23 -10.63
CA SER A 473 0.48 -7.46 -10.63
C SER A 473 -0.24 -6.73 -9.49
N HIS A 474 0.47 -6.50 -8.38
CA HIS A 474 -0.01 -5.78 -7.20
C HIS A 474 0.07 -4.24 -7.31
N HIS A 475 0.66 -3.70 -8.39
CA HIS A 475 0.64 -2.27 -8.72
C HIS A 475 -0.55 -1.89 -9.62
N PHE A 476 -1.24 -2.88 -10.19
CA PHE A 476 -2.47 -2.68 -10.95
C PHE A 476 -3.69 -2.89 -10.08
N ASN A 477 -4.85 -2.42 -10.54
CA ASN A 477 -6.10 -3.04 -10.13
C ASN A 477 -6.09 -4.49 -10.62
N THR A 478 -5.81 -5.44 -9.71
CA THR A 478 -5.55 -6.84 -10.04
C THR A 478 -6.74 -7.50 -10.76
N ALA A 479 -7.99 -7.10 -10.45
CA ALA A 479 -9.18 -7.59 -11.16
C ALA A 479 -9.21 -7.12 -12.62
N PHE A 480 -8.76 -5.90 -12.90
CA PHE A 480 -8.71 -5.35 -14.26
C PHE A 480 -7.53 -5.91 -15.04
N PHE A 481 -6.41 -6.12 -14.38
CA PHE A 481 -5.24 -6.78 -14.94
C PHE A 481 -5.60 -8.11 -15.60
N PHE A 482 -6.33 -9.00 -14.90
CA PHE A 482 -6.71 -10.29 -15.46
C PHE A 482 -7.68 -10.19 -16.64
N GLN A 483 -8.64 -9.26 -16.59
CA GLN A 483 -9.57 -9.02 -17.71
C GLN A 483 -8.83 -8.49 -18.95
N LYS A 484 -7.89 -7.56 -18.76
CA LYS A 484 -7.05 -7.05 -19.85
C LYS A 484 -6.14 -8.13 -20.41
N ALA A 485 -5.45 -8.88 -19.55
CA ALA A 485 -4.57 -9.97 -19.94
C ALA A 485 -5.33 -11.02 -20.76
N LYS A 486 -6.53 -11.42 -20.35
CA LYS A 486 -7.40 -12.31 -21.14
C LYS A 486 -7.70 -11.76 -22.53
N SER A 487 -7.93 -10.45 -22.66
CA SER A 487 -8.26 -9.83 -23.95
C SER A 487 -7.09 -9.82 -24.95
N LEU A 488 -5.85 -9.86 -24.45
CA LEU A 488 -4.61 -9.88 -25.25
C LEU A 488 -4.01 -11.28 -25.37
N LEU A 489 -4.50 -12.26 -24.61
CA LEU A 489 -4.04 -13.63 -24.70
C LEU A 489 -4.61 -14.31 -25.95
N GLN A 490 -3.81 -15.11 -26.64
CA GLN A 490 -4.34 -16.02 -27.67
C GLN A 490 -5.22 -17.13 -27.05
N ASP A 491 -6.03 -17.82 -27.85
CA ASP A 491 -7.01 -18.78 -27.31
C ASP A 491 -6.38 -19.99 -26.63
N ASP A 492 -5.32 -20.57 -27.20
CA ASP A 492 -4.47 -21.59 -26.55
C ASP A 492 -3.24 -20.97 -25.85
N GLY A 493 -3.31 -19.67 -25.54
CA GLY A 493 -2.25 -18.90 -24.91
C GLY A 493 -2.06 -19.20 -23.41
N LEU A 494 -0.91 -18.81 -22.88
CA LEU A 494 -0.56 -18.94 -21.46
C LEU A 494 -0.25 -17.56 -20.84
N LEU A 495 -1.01 -17.18 -19.81
CA LEU A 495 -0.70 -16.05 -18.93
C LEU A 495 0.07 -16.57 -17.72
N ILE A 496 1.24 -16.02 -17.44
CA ILE A 496 2.04 -16.37 -16.27
C ILE A 496 2.21 -15.14 -15.39
N VAL A 497 1.77 -15.26 -14.13
CA VAL A 497 1.93 -14.23 -13.10
C VAL A 497 2.88 -14.75 -12.05
N ALA A 498 4.04 -14.11 -11.91
CA ALA A 498 5.00 -14.38 -10.86
C ALA A 498 5.05 -13.18 -9.92
N ASP A 499 4.64 -13.34 -8.67
CA ASP A 499 4.55 -12.21 -7.75
C ASP A 499 4.63 -12.68 -6.30
N GLU A 500 4.59 -11.71 -5.39
CA GLU A 500 4.64 -11.92 -3.96
C GLU A 500 3.28 -11.73 -3.33
N PHE A 501 2.92 -12.66 -2.44
CA PHE A 501 1.62 -12.69 -1.81
C PHE A 501 1.75 -12.81 -0.31
N VAL A 502 0.88 -12.11 0.40
CA VAL A 502 0.78 -12.19 1.86
C VAL A 502 -0.12 -13.37 2.26
N PRO A 503 -0.03 -13.87 3.51
CA PRO A 503 -0.99 -14.87 4.00
C PRO A 503 -2.42 -14.34 3.94
N HIS A 504 -3.38 -15.25 3.89
CA HIS A 504 -4.80 -14.93 3.92
C HIS A 504 -5.12 -13.91 5.02
N PHE A 505 -5.91 -12.89 4.66
CA PHE A 505 -6.40 -11.87 5.56
C PHE A 505 -7.85 -11.53 5.24
N SER A 506 -8.52 -10.95 6.21
CA SER A 506 -9.93 -10.58 6.16
C SER A 506 -10.17 -9.11 6.46
N CYS A 507 -9.23 -8.45 7.12
CA CYS A 507 -9.27 -7.04 7.47
C CYS A 507 -7.89 -6.39 7.27
N GLN A 508 -7.86 -5.06 7.35
CA GLN A 508 -6.63 -4.29 7.21
C GLN A 508 -5.56 -4.64 8.26
N GLU A 509 -5.99 -4.97 9.48
CA GLU A 509 -5.09 -5.37 10.57
C GLU A 509 -4.32 -6.65 10.23
N GLU A 510 -5.06 -7.72 9.89
CA GLU A 510 -4.49 -9.01 9.48
C GLU A 510 -3.57 -8.85 8.27
N ARG A 511 -3.97 -8.01 7.29
CA ARG A 511 -3.15 -7.72 6.11
C ARG A 511 -1.82 -7.07 6.51
N ASN A 512 -1.84 -6.04 7.36
CA ASN A 512 -0.62 -5.34 7.78
C ASN A 512 0.31 -6.28 8.57
N LEU A 513 -0.23 -7.12 9.44
CA LEU A 513 0.55 -8.16 10.13
C LEU A 513 1.14 -9.18 9.14
N GLY A 514 0.37 -9.56 8.12
CA GLY A 514 0.83 -10.40 7.01
C GLY A 514 1.98 -9.77 6.23
N LEU A 515 1.85 -8.50 5.84
CA LEU A 515 2.87 -7.72 5.13
C LEU A 515 4.18 -7.65 5.93
N ILE A 516 4.10 -7.29 7.22
CA ILE A 516 5.29 -7.17 8.07
C ILE A 516 6.01 -8.52 8.16
N ARG A 517 5.28 -9.60 8.45
CA ARG A 517 5.88 -10.94 8.49
C ARG A 517 6.51 -11.33 7.16
N HIS A 518 5.88 -10.97 6.05
CA HIS A 518 6.28 -11.36 4.71
C HIS A 518 7.58 -10.66 4.30
N HIS A 519 7.60 -9.33 4.33
CA HIS A 519 8.78 -8.54 3.94
C HIS A 519 9.96 -8.72 4.91
N VAL A 520 9.70 -8.75 6.22
CA VAL A 520 10.78 -8.93 7.20
C VAL A 520 11.43 -10.30 7.07
N MET A 521 10.72 -11.33 6.61
CA MET A 521 11.33 -12.64 6.39
C MET A 521 12.41 -12.59 5.29
N TYR A 522 12.14 -11.95 4.14
CA TYR A 522 13.15 -11.80 3.09
C TYR A 522 14.40 -11.07 3.60
N MET A 523 14.19 -10.00 4.39
CA MET A 523 15.30 -9.24 4.98
C MET A 523 16.12 -10.09 5.96
N LEU A 524 15.47 -10.90 6.80
CA LEU A 524 16.15 -11.77 7.75
C LEU A 524 16.91 -12.90 7.04
N ASP A 525 16.37 -13.46 5.96
CA ASP A 525 16.99 -14.55 5.20
C ASP A 525 18.31 -14.14 4.52
N VAL A 526 18.48 -12.86 4.22
CA VAL A 526 19.72 -12.32 3.63
C VAL A 526 20.58 -11.53 4.62
N MET A 527 20.18 -11.49 5.89
CA MET A 527 20.92 -10.78 6.93
C MET A 527 22.29 -11.43 7.14
N THR A 528 23.35 -10.64 7.00
CA THR A 528 24.72 -11.18 6.97
C THR A 528 25.27 -11.52 8.34
N HIS A 529 24.69 -10.98 9.42
CA HIS A 529 25.15 -11.13 10.81
C HIS A 529 26.64 -10.83 11.04
N VAL A 530 27.26 -10.07 10.14
CA VAL A 530 28.63 -9.61 10.27
C VAL A 530 28.59 -8.29 11.04
N SER A 531 29.11 -8.30 12.28
CA SER A 531 29.19 -7.09 13.10
C SER A 531 29.81 -5.94 12.31
N SER A 532 29.11 -4.80 12.25
CA SER A 532 29.55 -3.54 11.63
C SER A 532 31.01 -3.20 11.97
N ARG A 533 31.42 -3.42 13.22
CA ARG A 533 32.77 -3.17 13.74
C ARG A 533 33.87 -4.02 13.12
N LYS A 534 33.52 -5.16 12.50
CA LYS A 534 34.44 -6.07 11.80
C LYS A 534 34.52 -5.78 10.30
N ILE A 535 33.65 -4.93 9.77
CA ILE A 535 33.64 -4.58 8.35
C ILE A 535 34.57 -3.38 8.16
N THR A 536 35.70 -3.60 7.51
CA THR A 536 36.64 -2.51 7.18
C THR A 536 36.16 -1.73 5.96
N GLY A 537 36.28 -0.40 5.98
CA GLY A 537 36.01 0.46 4.82
C GLY A 537 34.60 1.04 4.74
N ILE A 538 33.73 0.77 5.72
CA ILE A 538 32.40 1.38 5.80
C ILE A 538 32.41 2.69 6.62
N CYS A 539 31.50 3.61 6.30
CA CYS A 539 31.33 4.86 7.04
C CYS A 539 30.39 4.70 8.25
N ASN A 540 30.27 5.75 9.07
CA ASN A 540 29.39 5.74 10.24
C ASN A 540 27.92 5.53 9.89
N ASP A 541 27.43 6.12 8.79
CA ASP A 541 26.04 5.98 8.37
C ASP A 541 25.73 4.55 7.90
N GLU A 542 26.66 3.90 7.20
CA GLU A 542 26.55 2.48 6.85
C GLU A 542 26.56 1.58 8.10
N ALA A 543 27.40 1.89 9.09
CA ALA A 543 27.42 1.15 10.36
C ALA A 543 26.09 1.33 11.14
N ASN A 544 25.57 2.55 11.19
CA ASN A 544 24.29 2.86 11.84
C ASN A 544 23.10 2.19 11.14
N LEU A 545 23.13 2.11 9.80
CA LEU A 545 22.14 1.39 9.01
C LEU A 545 22.10 -0.10 9.41
N ILE A 546 23.27 -0.75 9.44
CA ILE A 546 23.41 -2.15 9.83
C ILE A 546 22.87 -2.37 11.24
N GLU A 547 23.34 -1.59 12.21
CA GLU A 547 22.97 -1.74 13.62
C GLU A 547 21.48 -1.50 13.86
N SER A 548 20.87 -0.55 13.15
CA SER A 548 19.43 -0.26 13.25
C SER A 548 18.58 -1.42 12.71
N MET A 549 18.95 -1.97 11.55
CA MET A 549 18.23 -3.11 10.96
C MET A 549 18.36 -4.37 11.82
N GLU A 550 19.56 -4.72 12.26
CA GLU A 550 19.80 -5.91 13.10
C GLU A 550 19.04 -5.85 14.43
N LYS A 551 18.88 -4.66 15.00
CA LYS A 551 18.16 -4.45 16.26
C LYS A 551 16.65 -4.49 16.10
N GLU A 552 16.12 -3.83 15.07
CA GLU A 552 14.69 -3.54 14.98
C GLU A 552 13.89 -4.62 14.22
N LEU A 553 14.47 -5.24 13.19
CA LEU A 553 13.76 -6.25 12.37
C LEU A 553 13.31 -7.48 13.17
N PRO A 554 14.14 -8.09 14.05
CA PRO A 554 13.70 -9.25 14.85
C PRO A 554 12.54 -8.94 15.79
N VAL A 555 12.54 -7.74 16.39
CA VAL A 555 11.46 -7.30 17.27
C VAL A 555 10.18 -7.04 16.47
N MET A 556 10.32 -6.43 15.28
CA MET A 556 9.20 -6.14 14.39
C MET A 556 8.47 -7.41 13.94
N VAL A 557 9.21 -8.44 13.49
CA VAL A 557 8.58 -9.71 13.09
C VAL A 557 7.99 -10.45 14.27
N PHE A 558 8.60 -10.37 15.46
CA PHE A 558 8.06 -10.96 16.69
C PHE A 558 6.73 -10.30 17.08
N GLU A 559 6.67 -8.96 17.07
CA GLU A 559 5.44 -8.20 17.34
C GLU A 559 4.34 -8.56 16.34
N ALA A 560 4.67 -8.63 15.04
CA ALA A 560 3.70 -9.01 14.02
C ALA A 560 3.22 -10.47 14.16
N THR A 561 4.12 -11.39 14.52
CA THR A 561 3.79 -12.81 14.73
C THR A 561 2.92 -13.02 15.97
N THR A 562 3.07 -12.15 16.98
CA THR A 562 2.28 -12.20 18.23
C THR A 562 1.02 -11.33 18.20
N GLY A 563 0.65 -10.79 17.03
CA GLY A 563 -0.59 -10.02 16.84
C GLY A 563 -0.55 -8.61 17.41
N ARG A 564 0.63 -8.03 17.66
CA ARG A 564 0.78 -6.66 18.17
C ARG A 564 0.82 -5.66 17.00
N HIS A 565 -0.31 -5.50 16.32
CA HIS A 565 -0.42 -4.71 15.08
C HIS A 565 0.15 -3.29 15.17
N GLU A 566 -0.37 -2.47 16.07
CA GLU A 566 0.02 -1.06 16.15
C GLU A 566 1.50 -0.88 16.51
N SER A 567 2.00 -1.73 17.42
CA SER A 567 3.42 -1.73 17.80
C SER A 567 4.32 -2.05 16.60
N ALA A 568 3.96 -3.10 15.85
CA ALA A 568 4.73 -3.54 14.69
C ALA A 568 4.71 -2.49 13.57
N VAL A 569 3.54 -1.91 13.27
CA VAL A 569 3.38 -0.84 12.28
C VAL A 569 4.17 0.42 12.68
N ARG A 570 4.05 0.85 13.93
CA ARG A 570 4.78 2.01 14.47
C ARG A 570 6.29 1.79 14.38
N ARG A 571 6.76 0.57 14.65
CA ARG A 571 8.18 0.21 14.55
C ARG A 571 8.68 0.26 13.11
N ALA A 572 7.93 -0.30 12.16
CA ALA A 572 8.27 -0.24 10.74
C ALA A 572 8.43 1.21 10.26
N ARG A 573 7.45 2.07 10.55
CA ARG A 573 7.49 3.50 10.20
C ARG A 573 8.66 4.23 10.86
N ARG A 574 8.91 4.01 12.15
CA ARG A 574 10.02 4.64 12.89
C ARG A 574 11.38 4.20 12.35
N LEU A 575 11.56 2.90 12.07
CA LEU A 575 12.80 2.38 11.51
C LEU A 575 13.08 3.04 10.16
N LEU A 576 12.10 3.07 9.26
CA LEU A 576 12.25 3.72 7.96
C LEU A 576 12.61 5.21 8.09
N GLN A 577 11.92 5.94 8.98
CA GLN A 577 12.22 7.33 9.26
C GLN A 577 13.67 7.53 9.76
N SER A 578 14.14 6.65 10.65
CA SER A 578 15.52 6.70 11.15
C SER A 578 16.55 6.44 10.06
N ILE A 579 16.30 5.47 9.17
CA ILE A 579 17.19 5.14 8.05
C ILE A 579 17.26 6.29 7.05
N HIS A 580 16.13 6.94 6.75
CA HIS A 580 16.11 8.09 5.84
C HIS A 580 16.82 9.34 6.38
N SER A 581 17.15 9.37 7.67
CA SER A 581 18.01 10.41 8.23
C SER A 581 19.51 10.15 8.01
N LEU A 582 19.86 8.94 7.56
CA LEU A 582 21.23 8.54 7.22
C LEU A 582 21.54 8.91 5.77
N HIS A 583 22.81 9.20 5.48
CA HIS A 583 23.29 9.57 4.16
C HIS A 583 24.48 8.68 3.74
N PRO A 584 24.26 7.36 3.57
CA PRO A 584 25.32 6.46 3.14
C PRO A 584 25.85 6.85 1.75
N PRO A 585 27.12 6.54 1.44
CA PRO A 585 27.69 6.82 0.13
C PRO A 585 26.93 6.06 -0.97
N LYS A 586 26.81 6.66 -2.16
CA LYS A 586 26.17 5.98 -3.31
C LYS A 586 26.82 4.64 -3.61
N LYS A 587 28.16 4.59 -3.61
CA LYS A 587 28.93 3.35 -3.73
C LYS A 587 29.19 2.79 -2.32
N PRO A 588 28.65 1.62 -1.96
CA PRO A 588 28.84 1.09 -0.63
C PRO A 588 30.31 0.77 -0.37
N GLY A 589 30.80 1.07 0.84
CA GLY A 589 32.20 0.86 1.23
C GLY A 589 32.59 -0.62 1.30
N HIS A 590 31.61 -1.52 1.40
CA HIS A 590 31.82 -2.96 1.44
C HIS A 590 30.64 -3.73 0.81
N GLN A 591 30.91 -4.92 0.24
CA GLN A 591 29.88 -5.75 -0.39
C GLN A 591 28.72 -6.15 0.55
N HIS A 592 28.99 -6.31 1.85
CA HIS A 592 27.96 -6.63 2.84
C HIS A 592 26.90 -5.53 2.97
N VAL A 593 27.26 -4.27 2.73
CA VAL A 593 26.33 -3.14 2.83
C VAL A 593 25.27 -3.21 1.71
N LYS A 594 25.57 -3.86 0.56
CA LYS A 594 24.60 -4.05 -0.53
C LYS A 594 23.35 -4.82 -0.08
N PHE A 595 23.50 -5.80 0.83
CA PHE A 595 22.36 -6.51 1.42
C PHE A 595 21.47 -5.58 2.25
N TYR A 596 22.07 -4.63 2.97
CA TYR A 596 21.31 -3.67 3.75
C TYR A 596 20.63 -2.61 2.87
N HIS A 597 21.23 -2.22 1.74
CA HIS A 597 20.53 -1.41 0.73
C HIS A 597 19.32 -2.14 0.15
N PHE A 598 19.42 -3.44 -0.14
CA PHE A 598 18.27 -4.27 -0.48
C PHE A 598 17.20 -4.24 0.64
N MET A 599 17.60 -4.42 1.90
CA MET A 599 16.64 -4.36 3.02
C MET A 599 15.97 -2.99 3.16
N VAL A 600 16.64 -1.88 2.79
CA VAL A 600 15.98 -0.57 2.74
C VAL A 600 14.86 -0.56 1.71
N LEU A 601 15.08 -1.11 0.52
CA LEU A 601 14.05 -1.22 -0.52
C LEU A 601 12.86 -2.05 -0.03
N GLU A 602 13.12 -3.18 0.62
CA GLU A 602 12.07 -4.02 1.22
C GLU A 602 11.29 -3.32 2.32
N LEU A 603 11.96 -2.52 3.15
CA LEU A 603 11.32 -1.73 4.19
C LEU A 603 10.48 -0.58 3.60
N GLU A 604 10.93 0.04 2.52
CA GLU A 604 10.17 1.04 1.76
C GLU A 604 8.90 0.44 1.16
N ALA A 605 9.01 -0.73 0.52
CA ALA A 605 7.88 -1.48 -0.01
C ALA A 605 6.89 -1.87 1.10
N LEU A 606 7.41 -2.38 2.23
CA LEU A 606 6.60 -2.73 3.40
C LEU A 606 5.76 -1.54 3.91
N VAL A 607 6.40 -0.38 4.12
CA VAL A 607 5.68 0.80 4.64
C VAL A 607 4.69 1.33 3.61
N ALA A 608 5.06 1.37 2.32
CA ALA A 608 4.13 1.73 1.25
C ALA A 608 2.90 0.78 1.19
N GLY A 609 3.11 -0.49 1.51
CA GLY A 609 2.05 -1.49 1.60
C GLY A 609 1.13 -1.30 2.80
N ILE A 610 1.67 -0.93 3.96
CA ILE A 610 0.88 -0.57 5.16
C ILE A 610 -0.05 0.61 4.88
N ASP A 611 0.43 1.61 4.14
CA ASP A 611 -0.34 2.79 3.78
C ASP A 611 -1.32 2.59 2.60
N TYR A 612 -1.26 1.42 1.95
CA TYR A 612 -2.15 0.97 0.87
C TYR A 612 -2.17 1.95 -0.33
N GLU A 613 -1.01 2.47 -0.72
CA GLU A 613 -0.92 3.39 -1.86
C GLU A 613 -0.54 2.65 -3.14
N VAL A 614 0.72 2.22 -3.23
CA VAL A 614 1.35 1.63 -4.42
C VAL A 614 1.45 0.09 -4.31
N GLU A 615 1.53 -0.42 -3.09
CA GLU A 615 1.80 -1.83 -2.79
C GLU A 615 0.54 -2.52 -2.25
N GLN A 616 -0.27 -3.08 -3.14
CA GLN A 616 -1.61 -3.57 -2.85
C GLN A 616 -1.69 -5.11 -2.77
N LYS A 617 -0.65 -5.77 -2.24
CA LYS A 617 -0.59 -7.24 -2.12
C LYS A 617 -1.87 -7.86 -1.58
N THR A 618 -2.29 -8.91 -2.27
CA THR A 618 -3.35 -9.84 -1.89
C THR A 618 -2.75 -11.19 -1.47
N TYR A 619 -3.59 -12.21 -1.31
CA TYR A 619 -3.19 -13.58 -0.97
C TYR A 619 -3.39 -14.55 -2.15
N PRO A 620 -2.68 -15.69 -2.20
CA PRO A 620 -2.65 -16.61 -3.34
C PRO A 620 -4.03 -17.06 -3.84
N GLU A 621 -4.94 -17.45 -2.95
CA GLU A 621 -6.27 -17.91 -3.33
C GLU A 621 -7.12 -16.80 -3.96
N ASN A 622 -6.95 -15.55 -3.53
CA ASN A 622 -7.68 -14.43 -4.11
C ASN A 622 -7.23 -14.16 -5.55
N VAL A 623 -5.94 -14.35 -5.87
CA VAL A 623 -5.44 -14.24 -7.25
C VAL A 623 -6.10 -15.26 -8.16
N VAL A 624 -6.20 -16.50 -7.70
CA VAL A 624 -6.89 -17.56 -8.44
C VAL A 624 -8.35 -17.18 -8.67
N PHE A 625 -9.02 -16.65 -7.63
CA PHE A 625 -10.40 -16.17 -7.74
C PHE A 625 -10.55 -15.01 -8.74
N LEU A 626 -9.67 -14.00 -8.72
CA LEU A 626 -9.73 -12.86 -9.64
C LEU A 626 -9.47 -13.26 -11.08
N ALA A 627 -8.53 -14.19 -11.31
CA ALA A 627 -8.30 -14.77 -12.62
C ALA A 627 -9.52 -15.56 -13.10
N ASP A 628 -10.13 -16.36 -12.22
CA ASP A 628 -11.34 -17.13 -12.50
C ASP A 628 -12.52 -16.24 -12.89
N PHE A 629 -12.71 -15.15 -12.15
CA PHE A 629 -13.71 -14.14 -12.42
C PHE A 629 -13.53 -13.50 -13.80
N ALA A 630 -12.29 -13.25 -14.22
CA ALA A 630 -11.99 -12.78 -15.57
C ALA A 630 -12.27 -13.84 -16.65
N GLY A 631 -12.46 -15.12 -16.29
CA GLY A 631 -12.64 -16.24 -17.21
C GLY A 631 -11.33 -16.91 -17.63
N LEU A 632 -10.30 -16.81 -16.80
CA LEU A 632 -9.05 -17.53 -16.93
C LEU A 632 -9.06 -18.74 -15.98
N LYS A 633 -8.56 -19.89 -16.44
CA LYS A 633 -8.46 -21.12 -15.65
C LYS A 633 -7.02 -21.34 -15.22
N LEU A 634 -6.81 -21.60 -13.93
CA LEU A 634 -5.52 -22.01 -13.40
C LEU A 634 -5.10 -23.36 -14.00
N GLN A 635 -3.91 -23.40 -14.60
CA GLN A 635 -3.29 -24.59 -15.19
C GLN A 635 -2.25 -25.19 -14.25
N GLU A 636 -1.37 -24.34 -13.72
CA GLU A 636 -0.27 -24.75 -12.85
C GLU A 636 0.01 -23.65 -11.83
N HIS A 637 0.45 -24.04 -10.63
CA HIS A 637 0.85 -23.13 -9.58
C HIS A 637 2.08 -23.69 -8.83
N LYS A 638 3.05 -22.82 -8.57
CA LYS A 638 4.23 -23.13 -7.75
C LYS A 638 4.48 -22.00 -6.75
N ARG A 639 4.63 -22.36 -5.48
CA ARG A 639 5.22 -21.48 -4.46
C ARG A 639 6.73 -21.69 -4.48
N VAL A 640 7.46 -20.76 -5.07
CA VAL A 640 8.90 -20.89 -5.33
C VAL A 640 9.76 -20.45 -4.15
N TYR A 641 9.21 -19.61 -3.28
CA TYR A 641 9.87 -19.19 -2.04
C TYR A 641 8.84 -18.95 -0.92
N PRO A 642 8.88 -19.71 0.18
CA PRO A 642 7.96 -19.53 1.28
C PRO A 642 8.46 -18.46 2.28
N THR A 643 7.64 -17.46 2.62
CA THR A 643 7.95 -16.54 3.72
C THR A 643 7.15 -16.82 4.99
N ILE A 644 5.89 -17.29 4.85
CA ILE A 644 4.99 -17.56 5.98
C ILE A 644 4.23 -18.85 5.76
N GLY A 645 4.09 -19.70 6.77
CA GLY A 645 3.24 -20.89 6.70
C GLY A 645 3.79 -22.05 5.85
N TYR A 646 3.11 -23.18 5.92
CA TYR A 646 3.58 -24.48 5.41
C TYR A 646 2.79 -24.99 4.19
N SER A 647 1.65 -24.38 3.88
CA SER A 647 0.79 -24.73 2.74
C SER A 647 1.35 -24.17 1.44
N PRO A 648 1.14 -24.83 0.28
CA PRO A 648 1.46 -24.26 -1.02
C PRO A 648 0.78 -22.90 -1.29
N MET A 649 -0.35 -22.60 -0.65
CA MET A 649 -1.08 -21.34 -0.80
C MET A 649 -0.84 -20.30 0.31
N ASP A 650 0.06 -20.57 1.27
CA ASP A 650 0.44 -19.53 2.23
C ASP A 650 1.37 -18.48 1.60
N GLY A 651 1.57 -17.33 2.26
CA GLY A 651 2.30 -16.20 1.71
C GLY A 651 3.77 -16.46 1.35
N GLY A 652 4.24 -15.88 0.26
CA GLY A 652 5.59 -16.06 -0.28
C GLY A 652 5.69 -15.56 -1.72
N THR A 653 6.70 -16.02 -2.46
CA THR A 653 6.81 -15.82 -3.90
C THR A 653 6.15 -16.96 -4.65
N HIS A 654 5.21 -16.66 -5.55
CA HIS A 654 4.42 -17.63 -6.30
C HIS A 654 4.55 -17.39 -7.80
N VAL A 655 4.38 -18.46 -8.57
CA VAL A 655 4.24 -18.44 -10.02
C VAL A 655 2.94 -19.18 -10.36
N PHE A 656 2.03 -18.51 -11.05
CA PHE A 656 0.76 -19.04 -11.52
C PHE A 656 0.73 -19.03 -13.04
N ALA A 657 0.25 -20.11 -13.65
CA ALA A 657 -0.02 -20.18 -15.07
C ALA A 657 -1.53 -20.34 -15.30
N PHE A 658 -2.09 -19.48 -16.15
CA PHE A 658 -3.50 -19.45 -16.50
C PHE A 658 -3.68 -19.54 -18.01
N SER A 659 -4.79 -20.15 -18.45
CA SER A 659 -5.22 -20.12 -19.85
C SER A 659 -6.64 -19.58 -19.94
N LYS A 660 -7.10 -19.22 -21.13
CA LYS A 660 -8.54 -19.00 -21.33
C LYS A 660 -9.32 -20.27 -21.04
N ARG A 661 -10.52 -20.12 -20.49
CA ARG A 661 -11.53 -21.20 -20.47
C ARG A 661 -11.99 -21.45 -21.92
N LYS A 662 -12.11 -22.73 -22.28
CA LYS A 662 -12.60 -23.15 -23.60
C LYS A 662 -14.11 -23.11 -23.66
#